data_AF-A6R7E3-F1
#
_entry.id   AF-A6R7E3-F1
#
_cell.length_a   1.000
_cell.length_b   1.000
_cell.length_c   1.000
_cell.angle_alpha   90.00
_cell.angle_beta   90.00
_cell.angle_gamma   90.00
#
_symmetry.space_group_name_H-M   'P 1'
#
loop_
_entity.id
_entity.type
_entity.pdbx_description
1 polymer ?
#
loop_
_entity_poly.entity_id
_entity_poly.type
_entity_poly.pdbx_seq_one_letter_code
_entity_poly.pdbx_strand_id
1 'polypeptide(L)'
;MQPTRVFERHLVFKAYRKPGFVKTRPGGSQDVQAPETQRLNKLLNGGLYYMQVVGNVRERDFGSVTASTSSPSDALARGSDEGGEGTQHGQEALPPTTTRNGAAAAAAAAKGGYIAADQSWRLEFKDTPEAGARFGVTTRFVENSNLPSGNILPEMNAWGFNYVSEYVVEGHRFILDDIVLFLHHQMLLLDTSGAYILQASITVQDSGNPDMLKANSQRLLGLKEHLKSVVKLEPKDRLSLDTRSSAIESHKMKSAYGLCIFRLFLNRKSPDGGDISPPPLKRKAIGTATIIDNSLSQKKPEQVTWRTVNNSCIIGKYHQEQALEAVKSGKKRRIAAFDLDSTLVATKSGRRFPTNERDWKWWSPSVPDKLKQLNDEGYLVVVLSNQKAISLKKDLKGGRVESKSLSIFKQKVAAIMQTLDMPFSVYAATASDEFRKPRMGMWREMLDDHDLSVAGLLHLEQSIFVGDAAGREGDHSCVDRDFAANVGVPFETPEEFFLDEAPKPILRTFDPKAYIVDSSADEPTITFSKKSDVELVIFCGSPGSGKSTFYWRYLEPLGYERVNQDILKSLQKNIYKLESLWQSSPSNLLPDVQESINPESRSSLPGIAFGDFQRRFQVPVLSEGFQDITHVEFKFQGTPATKEVWGQYWV
;
A
#
# COMPACT_ATOMS: atom_id res chain seq x y z
N MET A 1 8.52 -15.93 39.54
CA MET A 1 8.46 -14.62 38.85
C MET A 1 7.03 -14.11 38.94
N GLN A 2 6.80 -12.96 39.56
CA GLN A 2 5.47 -12.36 39.56
C GLN A 2 5.23 -11.64 38.22
N PRO A 3 4.16 -11.94 37.47
CA PRO A 3 3.87 -11.25 36.23
C PRO A 3 3.51 -9.79 36.48
N THR A 4 4.11 -8.88 35.72
CA THR A 4 3.64 -7.49 35.64
C THR A 4 2.72 -7.36 34.44
N ARG A 5 1.44 -7.03 34.68
CA ARG A 5 0.47 -6.81 33.60
C ARG A 5 0.84 -5.54 32.84
N VAL A 6 0.77 -5.61 31.52
CA VAL A 6 1.13 -4.53 30.58
C VAL A 6 -0.02 -4.28 29.65
N PHE A 7 -0.36 -3.00 29.49
CA PHE A 7 -1.39 -2.54 28.58
C PHE A 7 -0.82 -1.28 27.88
N GLU A 8 -0.53 -1.39 26.59
CA GLU A 8 0.13 -0.36 25.80
C GLU A 8 -0.68 -0.06 24.53
N ARG A 9 -0.84 1.22 24.21
CA ARG A 9 -1.38 1.72 22.95
C ARG A 9 -0.22 2.07 22.04
N HIS A 10 -0.22 1.53 20.83
CA HIS A 10 0.83 1.73 19.84
C HIS A 10 0.26 2.49 18.66
N LEU A 11 0.75 3.70 18.42
CA LEU A 11 0.43 4.53 17.25
C LEU A 11 1.56 4.40 16.23
N VAL A 12 1.20 4.17 14.98
CA VAL A 12 2.15 4.01 13.86
C VAL A 12 2.07 5.23 12.96
N PHE A 13 3.22 5.81 12.65
CA PHE A 13 3.36 6.99 11.82
C PHE A 13 4.32 6.76 10.65
N LYS A 14 4.16 7.53 9.58
CA LYS A 14 5.03 7.53 8.40
C LYS A 14 5.42 8.96 8.04
N ALA A 15 6.70 9.18 7.75
CA ALA A 15 7.17 10.48 7.31
C ALA A 15 6.48 10.93 6.01
N TYR A 16 6.01 12.17 5.95
CA TYR A 16 5.42 12.81 4.79
C TYR A 16 6.13 14.12 4.47
N ARG A 17 6.46 14.33 3.19
CA ARG A 17 7.13 15.55 2.72
C ARG A 17 6.10 16.49 2.11
N LYS A 18 5.88 17.64 2.74
CA LYS A 18 5.24 18.78 2.04
C LYS A 18 6.17 19.21 0.89
N PRO A 19 5.67 19.33 -0.37
CA PRO A 19 6.47 19.88 -1.46
C PRO A 19 7.05 21.24 -1.05
N GLY A 20 8.38 21.43 -1.13
CA GLY A 20 9.05 22.70 -0.88
C GLY A 20 9.71 22.91 0.49
N PHE A 21 9.52 22.03 1.48
CA PHE A 21 10.24 22.11 2.77
C PHE A 21 11.43 21.14 2.81
N VAL A 22 12.63 21.62 2.45
CA VAL A 22 13.91 20.94 2.74
C VAL A 22 14.76 21.88 3.56
N LYS A 23 14.83 21.69 4.89
CA LYS A 23 15.95 22.15 5.71
C LYS A 23 16.13 21.26 6.95
N THR A 24 17.18 20.45 6.94
CA THR A 24 18.00 20.22 8.13
C THR A 24 19.44 20.52 7.76
N ARG A 25 20.00 21.60 8.31
CA ARG A 25 21.44 21.88 8.24
C ARG A 25 22.17 20.81 9.07
N PRO A 26 23.22 20.16 8.56
CA PRO A 26 24.06 19.30 9.38
C PRO A 26 25.04 20.19 10.15
N GLY A 27 24.78 20.46 11.42
CA GLY A 27 25.72 21.19 12.26
C GLY A 27 25.23 21.34 13.68
N GLY A 28 25.86 20.62 14.62
CA GLY A 28 25.73 20.86 16.06
C GLY A 28 25.53 19.62 16.92
N SER A 29 26.53 18.75 17.01
CA SER A 29 26.78 17.94 18.22
C SER A 29 28.22 17.43 18.18
N GLN A 30 29.15 18.23 18.68
CA GLN A 30 30.44 17.72 19.15
C GLN A 30 30.11 16.75 20.29
N ASP A 31 30.59 15.51 20.23
CA ASP A 31 30.49 14.43 21.24
C ASP A 31 29.48 13.29 21.04
N VAL A 32 28.93 13.07 19.82
CA VAL A 32 28.23 11.80 19.50
C VAL A 32 28.94 11.09 18.33
N GLN A 33 29.19 9.78 18.47
CA GLN A 33 29.93 9.00 17.48
C GLN A 33 29.29 9.07 16.08
N ALA A 34 30.09 9.47 15.10
CA ALA A 34 29.66 9.79 13.72
C ALA A 34 28.80 8.72 12.98
N PRO A 35 28.96 7.39 13.20
CA PRO A 35 28.15 6.39 12.50
C PRO A 35 26.69 6.34 12.97
N GLU A 36 26.43 6.58 14.25
CA GLU A 36 25.10 6.50 14.85
C GLU A 36 24.26 7.71 14.45
N THR A 37 24.83 8.91 14.50
CA THR A 37 24.19 10.15 14.04
C THR A 37 23.87 10.12 12.54
N GLN A 38 24.73 9.52 11.71
CA GLN A 38 24.45 9.33 10.29
C GLN A 38 23.34 8.31 10.04
N ARG A 39 23.29 7.22 10.81
CA ARG A 39 22.19 6.25 10.75
C ARG A 39 20.89 6.92 11.18
N LEU A 40 20.84 7.57 12.34
CA LEU A 40 19.66 8.25 12.85
C LEU A 40 19.13 9.32 11.88
N ASN A 41 20.01 10.12 11.28
CA ASN A 41 19.61 11.12 10.28
C ASN A 41 19.06 10.48 9.00
N LYS A 42 19.63 9.37 8.53
CA LYS A 42 19.10 8.63 7.36
C LYS A 42 17.73 7.99 7.66
N LEU A 43 17.49 7.66 8.93
CA LEU A 43 16.26 7.04 9.43
C LEU A 43 15.12 8.07 9.59
N LEU A 44 15.39 9.18 10.27
CA LEU A 44 14.41 10.26 10.50
C LEU A 44 14.04 11.00 9.21
N ASN A 45 15.00 11.15 8.28
CA ASN A 45 14.78 11.86 7.01
C ASN A 45 14.47 10.91 5.82
N GLY A 46 14.62 9.60 6.02
CA GLY A 46 14.32 8.58 5.02
C GLY A 46 12.83 8.28 5.03
N GLY A 47 12.09 8.65 3.97
CA GLY A 47 10.64 8.40 3.83
C GLY A 47 10.24 6.91 3.73
N LEU A 48 11.09 6.00 4.20
CA LEU A 48 10.97 4.55 4.11
C LEU A 48 10.59 3.89 5.45
N TYR A 49 10.77 4.55 6.60
CA TYR A 49 10.57 3.92 7.92
C TYR A 49 9.22 4.28 8.54
N TYR A 50 8.57 3.30 9.18
CA TYR A 50 7.45 3.54 10.08
C TYR A 50 7.96 3.79 11.50
N MET A 51 7.40 4.80 12.16
CA MET A 51 7.75 5.22 13.51
C MET A 51 6.66 4.83 14.49
N GLN A 52 7.03 4.25 15.64
CA GLN A 52 6.06 3.82 16.66
C GLN A 52 6.09 4.75 17.86
N VAL A 53 4.90 5.22 18.25
CA VAL A 53 4.70 6.00 19.47
C VAL A 53 3.85 5.16 20.42
N VAL A 54 4.42 4.84 21.57
CA VAL A 54 3.86 3.91 22.55
C VAL A 54 3.42 4.67 23.79
N GLY A 55 2.16 4.49 24.18
CA GLY A 55 1.59 5.07 25.39
C GLY A 55 1.11 3.98 26.33
N ASN A 56 1.43 4.09 27.62
CA ASN A 56 0.84 3.21 28.62
C ASN A 56 -0.63 3.61 28.83
N VAL A 57 -1.51 2.63 28.88
CA VAL A 57 -2.95 2.84 29.08
C VAL A 57 -3.41 1.95 30.24
N ARG A 58 -4.41 2.37 31.00
CA ARG A 58 -4.98 1.61 32.12
C ARG A 58 -6.26 0.92 31.66
N GLU A 59 -6.58 -0.22 32.24
CA GLU A 59 -7.81 -0.97 31.91
C GLU A 59 -9.08 -0.15 32.13
N ARG A 60 -9.09 0.70 33.17
CA ARG A 60 -10.18 1.66 33.46
C ARG A 60 -10.39 2.71 32.36
N ASP A 61 -9.37 2.96 31.53
CA ASP A 61 -9.44 3.94 30.44
C ASP A 61 -10.33 3.44 29.29
N PHE A 62 -10.66 2.14 29.27
CA PHE A 62 -11.54 1.48 28.30
C PHE A 62 -12.98 1.33 28.77
N GLY A 63 -13.32 1.90 29.94
CA GLY A 63 -14.67 1.91 30.48
C GLY A 63 -15.21 0.49 30.76
N SER A 64 -14.78 -0.12 31.87
CA SER A 64 -15.54 -1.24 32.44
C SER A 64 -16.38 -0.75 33.62
N VAL A 65 -17.69 -0.91 33.50
CA VAL A 65 -18.60 -0.87 34.64
C VAL A 65 -18.31 -2.14 35.43
N THR A 66 -17.64 -2.02 36.57
CA THR A 66 -17.65 -3.09 37.56
C THR A 66 -19.06 -3.20 38.11
N ALA A 67 -19.72 -4.32 37.83
CA ALA A 67 -20.93 -4.73 38.52
C ALA A 67 -20.60 -4.81 40.02
N SER A 68 -21.13 -3.87 40.80
CA SER A 68 -21.12 -3.96 42.24
C SER A 68 -22.22 -4.94 42.64
N THR A 69 -21.83 -6.20 42.90
CA THR A 69 -22.65 -7.09 43.72
C THR A 69 -22.60 -6.58 45.15
N SER A 70 -23.64 -5.87 45.55
CA SER A 70 -23.93 -5.58 46.95
C SER A 70 -24.52 -6.82 47.62
N SER A 71 -23.91 -7.26 48.73
CA SER A 71 -24.64 -7.89 49.85
C SER A 71 -23.93 -7.56 51.17
N PRO A 72 -24.66 -7.37 52.28
CA PRO A 72 -24.16 -6.74 53.50
C PRO A 72 -23.82 -7.76 54.60
N SER A 73 -22.79 -7.48 55.42
CA SER A 73 -22.74 -7.83 56.86
C SER A 73 -21.41 -7.45 57.53
N ASP A 74 -21.53 -6.76 58.67
CA ASP A 74 -20.68 -6.76 59.88
C ASP A 74 -19.19 -6.39 59.83
N ALA A 75 -18.83 -5.26 60.47
CA ALA A 75 -18.23 -5.26 61.82
C ALA A 75 -17.75 -3.86 62.29
N LEU A 76 -18.43 -3.34 63.33
CA LEU A 76 -17.93 -2.69 64.56
C LEU A 76 -16.63 -1.84 64.57
N ALA A 77 -16.84 -0.53 64.79
CA ALA A 77 -16.32 0.35 65.86
C ALA A 77 -14.89 0.22 66.42
N ARG A 78 -14.15 1.35 66.38
CA ARG A 78 -13.26 2.00 67.40
C ARG A 78 -12.40 3.05 66.63
N GLY A 79 -12.24 4.33 66.96
CA GLY A 79 -12.50 5.15 68.15
C GLY A 79 -11.17 5.68 68.73
N SER A 80 -10.80 6.94 68.40
CA SER A 80 -9.85 7.88 69.08
C SER A 80 -9.21 8.80 68.01
N ASP A 81 -9.54 10.09 67.84
CA ASP A 81 -9.43 11.29 68.70
C ASP A 81 -8.02 11.91 68.79
N GLU A 82 -8.00 13.24 68.93
CA GLU A 82 -6.90 14.24 68.94
C GLU A 82 -6.52 14.83 67.56
N GLY A 83 -6.60 16.15 67.28
CA GLY A 83 -6.74 17.35 68.10
C GLY A 83 -5.55 18.29 67.84
N GLY A 84 -5.77 19.48 67.26
CA GLY A 84 -4.72 20.49 67.13
C GLY A 84 -5.01 21.63 66.14
N GLU A 85 -5.68 22.67 66.63
CA GLU A 85 -5.83 23.98 65.99
C GLU A 85 -4.52 24.79 65.98
N GLY A 86 -4.35 25.65 64.98
CA GLY A 86 -3.32 26.68 64.93
C GLY A 86 -3.57 27.67 63.78
N THR A 87 -4.07 28.85 64.11
CA THR A 87 -4.56 29.91 63.20
C THR A 87 -3.55 31.07 63.07
N GLN A 88 -3.66 31.82 61.94
CA GLN A 88 -3.17 33.19 61.64
C GLN A 88 -1.78 33.33 60.99
N HIS A 89 -1.48 34.23 60.04
CA HIS A 89 -2.24 35.21 59.24
C HIS A 89 -1.33 35.75 58.09
N GLY A 90 -1.95 36.23 56.99
CA GLY A 90 -1.38 37.16 55.97
C GLY A 90 -1.03 36.49 54.62
N GLN A 91 -1.43 36.94 53.43
CA GLN A 91 -1.98 38.20 52.92
C GLN A 91 -2.73 37.94 51.59
N GLU A 92 -3.58 38.89 51.21
CA GLU A 92 -4.54 38.91 50.09
C GLU A 92 -3.96 38.67 48.68
N ALA A 93 -4.71 37.94 47.85
CA ALA A 93 -4.79 38.17 46.40
C ALA A 93 -6.19 37.75 45.86
N LEU A 94 -6.76 38.60 45.01
CA LEU A 94 -8.07 38.52 44.34
C LEU A 94 -8.27 37.24 43.49
N PRO A 95 -9.53 36.83 43.18
CA PRO A 95 -9.84 35.48 42.68
C PRO A 95 -9.67 35.36 41.15
N PRO A 96 -9.20 34.21 40.61
CA PRO A 96 -9.36 33.92 39.20
C PRO A 96 -10.71 33.23 38.95
N THR A 97 -11.44 33.80 38.02
CA THR A 97 -12.66 33.29 37.38
C THR A 97 -12.47 31.82 36.98
N THR A 98 -13.09 30.90 37.71
CA THR A 98 -13.08 29.48 37.34
C THR A 98 -14.06 29.27 36.19
N THR A 99 -13.55 29.18 34.97
CA THR A 99 -14.33 28.72 33.82
C THR A 99 -14.86 27.32 34.08
N ARG A 100 -16.15 27.13 33.74
CA ARG A 100 -16.97 25.90 33.87
C ARG A 100 -16.31 24.59 33.37
N ASN A 101 -15.21 24.67 32.63
CA ASN A 101 -14.43 23.53 32.11
C ASN A 101 -13.49 22.89 33.14
N GLY A 102 -13.08 23.60 34.21
CA GLY A 102 -12.19 23.03 35.25
C GLY A 102 -12.90 22.03 36.16
N ALA A 103 -14.18 22.26 36.45
CA ALA A 103 -14.98 21.37 37.29
C ALA A 103 -15.30 20.02 36.59
N ALA A 104 -15.44 20.03 35.26
CA ALA A 104 -15.67 18.81 34.49
C ALA A 104 -14.42 17.91 34.42
N ALA A 105 -13.22 18.50 34.31
CA ALA A 105 -11.96 17.75 34.33
C ALA A 105 -11.67 17.15 35.72
N ALA A 106 -11.95 17.89 36.81
CA ALA A 106 -11.84 17.38 38.17
C ALA A 106 -12.87 16.27 38.47
N ALA A 107 -14.09 16.38 37.93
CA ALA A 107 -15.12 15.34 38.05
C ALA A 107 -14.81 14.07 37.23
N ALA A 108 -14.11 14.19 36.09
CA ALA A 108 -13.64 13.05 35.30
C ALA A 108 -12.48 12.31 35.99
N ALA A 109 -11.58 13.05 36.64
CA ALA A 109 -10.50 12.47 37.46
C ALA A 109 -11.04 11.69 38.67
N ALA A 110 -12.12 12.17 39.30
CA ALA A 110 -12.80 11.49 40.40
C ALA A 110 -13.62 10.24 39.98
N LYS A 111 -13.88 10.06 38.66
CA LYS A 111 -14.63 8.92 38.09
C LYS A 111 -13.81 8.00 37.20
N GLY A 112 -12.47 8.07 37.26
CA GLY A 112 -11.59 7.07 36.65
C GLY A 112 -11.64 6.99 35.12
N GLY A 113 -12.08 8.04 34.42
CA GLY A 113 -12.10 8.10 32.96
C GLY A 113 -10.74 8.47 32.34
N TYR A 114 -10.54 8.10 31.08
CA TYR A 114 -9.35 8.45 30.30
C TYR A 114 -9.22 9.96 30.12
N ILE A 115 -8.14 10.56 30.65
CA ILE A 115 -7.81 11.98 30.46
C ILE A 115 -6.70 12.06 29.41
N ALA A 116 -7.05 12.49 28.20
CA ALA A 116 -6.11 12.57 27.08
C ALA A 116 -4.88 13.46 27.37
N ALA A 117 -5.01 14.46 28.25
CA ALA A 117 -3.93 15.36 28.65
C ALA A 117 -2.82 14.68 29.48
N ASP A 118 -3.15 13.61 30.22
CA ASP A 118 -2.22 12.92 31.12
C ASP A 118 -1.51 11.74 30.44
N GLN A 119 -1.85 11.45 29.18
CA GLN A 119 -1.28 10.35 28.43
C GLN A 119 0.20 10.63 28.14
N SER A 120 1.10 9.89 28.81
CA SER A 120 2.52 9.91 28.48
C SER A 120 2.81 9.05 27.25
N TRP A 121 3.75 9.51 26.44
CA TRP A 121 4.15 8.85 25.20
C TRP A 121 5.66 8.63 25.19
N ARG A 122 6.09 7.51 24.61
CA ARG A 122 7.49 7.28 24.23
C ARG A 122 7.57 6.97 22.74
N LEU A 123 8.54 7.56 22.08
CA LEU A 123 8.97 7.17 20.75
C LEU A 123 9.80 5.89 20.89
N GLU A 124 9.39 4.83 20.20
CA GLU A 124 10.12 3.57 20.16
C GLU A 124 10.61 3.32 18.74
N PHE A 125 11.93 3.31 18.57
CA PHE A 125 12.57 3.04 17.31
C PHE A 125 13.25 1.67 17.35
N LYS A 126 13.03 0.87 16.30
CA LYS A 126 13.63 -0.46 16.17
C LYS A 126 14.16 -0.65 14.74
N ASP A 127 15.46 -0.85 14.57
CA ASP A 127 16.07 -1.05 13.24
C ASP A 127 15.84 -2.48 12.72
N THR A 128 16.09 -2.70 11.42
CA THR A 128 16.11 -4.04 10.82
C THR A 128 17.14 -4.90 11.54
N PRO A 129 16.81 -6.14 11.95
CA PRO A 129 17.78 -7.01 12.59
C PRO A 129 19.05 -7.22 11.75
N GLU A 130 20.16 -7.56 12.39
CA GLU A 130 21.45 -7.74 11.73
C GLU A 130 21.44 -8.87 10.67
N ALA A 131 22.31 -8.73 9.67
CA ALA A 131 22.44 -9.73 8.61
C ALA A 131 23.21 -10.96 9.09
N GLY A 132 22.51 -12.10 9.18
CA GLY A 132 23.06 -13.36 9.65
C GLY A 132 22.92 -13.50 11.18
N ALA A 133 22.37 -14.61 11.63
CA ALA A 133 22.23 -14.91 13.06
C ALA A 133 23.61 -15.28 13.64
N ARG A 134 24.42 -14.27 13.98
CA ARG A 134 25.82 -14.46 14.42
C ARG A 134 25.96 -15.38 15.64
N PHE A 135 24.89 -15.58 16.42
CA PHE A 135 24.88 -16.45 17.61
C PHE A 135 23.58 -17.25 17.79
N GLY A 136 22.87 -17.56 16.69
CA GLY A 136 21.63 -18.35 16.77
C GLY A 136 20.44 -17.63 17.43
N VAL A 137 20.54 -16.31 17.61
CA VAL A 137 19.50 -15.40 18.09
C VAL A 137 19.35 -14.21 17.12
N THR A 138 18.21 -13.51 17.20
CA THR A 138 17.95 -12.31 16.40
C THR A 138 18.42 -11.06 17.15
N THR A 139 19.36 -10.30 16.57
CA THR A 139 19.89 -9.06 17.17
C THR A 139 19.44 -7.85 16.36
N ARG A 140 19.03 -6.76 17.03
CA ARG A 140 18.64 -5.50 16.38
C ARG A 140 18.93 -4.30 17.29
N PHE A 141 19.13 -3.15 16.68
CA PHE A 141 19.24 -1.87 17.39
C PHE A 141 17.85 -1.36 17.79
N VAL A 142 17.73 -0.84 19.01
CA VAL A 142 16.50 -0.26 19.57
C VAL A 142 16.85 1.03 20.31
N GLU A 143 16.10 2.09 20.07
CA GLU A 143 16.25 3.40 20.73
C GLU A 143 14.89 3.86 21.26
N ASN A 144 14.87 4.50 22.43
CA ASN A 144 13.65 5.03 23.01
C ASN A 144 13.83 6.50 23.42
N SER A 145 12.80 7.33 23.21
CA SER A 145 12.81 8.73 23.67
C SER A 145 11.45 9.11 24.23
N ASN A 146 11.42 9.86 25.33
CA ASN A 146 10.15 10.34 25.89
C ASN A 146 9.58 11.48 25.03
N LEU A 147 8.26 11.51 24.88
CA LEU A 147 7.52 12.53 24.16
C LEU A 147 6.63 13.32 25.13
N PRO A 148 6.16 14.51 24.76
CA PRO A 148 5.20 15.27 25.55
C PRO A 148 3.95 14.45 25.87
N SER A 149 3.39 14.65 27.07
CA SER A 149 2.10 14.07 27.43
C SER A 149 0.97 14.81 26.70
N GLY A 150 -0.12 14.13 26.37
CA GLY A 150 -1.29 14.74 25.73
C GLY A 150 -1.72 14.09 24.42
N ASN A 151 -2.42 14.84 23.58
CA ASN A 151 -2.70 14.43 22.21
C ASN A 151 -1.45 14.61 21.36
N ILE A 152 -0.77 13.52 20.98
CA ILE A 152 0.51 13.55 20.26
C ILE A 152 0.38 13.75 18.73
N LEU A 153 -0.85 13.70 18.18
CA LEU A 153 -1.06 13.78 16.73
C LEU A 153 -0.63 15.14 16.14
N PRO A 154 -0.94 16.31 16.74
CA PRO A 154 -0.50 17.61 16.23
C PRO A 154 1.03 17.74 16.19
N GLU A 155 1.73 17.29 17.23
CA GLU A 155 3.18 17.35 17.35
C GLU A 155 3.85 16.46 16.30
N MET A 156 3.36 15.23 16.13
CA MET A 156 3.87 14.32 15.11
C MET A 156 3.63 14.85 13.69
N ASN A 157 2.45 15.41 13.42
CA ASN A 157 2.14 16.07 12.15
C ASN A 157 3.05 17.29 11.92
N ALA A 158 3.31 18.10 12.95
CA ALA A 158 4.22 19.25 12.88
C ALA A 158 5.67 18.81 12.61
N TRP A 159 6.08 17.65 13.12
CA TRP A 159 7.38 17.03 12.83
C TRP A 159 7.43 16.32 11.46
N GLY A 160 6.35 16.39 10.67
CA GLY A 160 6.31 15.84 9.32
C GLY A 160 5.96 14.35 9.25
N PHE A 161 5.25 13.83 10.25
CA PHE A 161 4.80 12.44 10.29
C PHE A 161 3.29 12.34 10.23
N ASN A 162 2.78 11.58 9.26
CA ASN A 162 1.35 11.27 9.16
C ASN A 162 1.03 10.01 9.95
N TYR A 163 -0.10 10.01 10.64
CA TYR A 163 -0.67 8.82 11.27
C TYR A 163 -1.05 7.75 10.21
N VAL A 164 -0.79 6.48 10.52
CA VAL A 164 -1.04 5.33 9.63
C VAL A 164 -2.07 4.37 10.24
N SER A 165 -1.81 3.92 11.47
CA SER A 165 -2.62 2.91 12.14
C SER A 165 -2.35 2.89 13.64
N GLU A 166 -3.22 2.24 14.40
CA GLU A 166 -3.00 1.93 15.82
C GLU A 166 -3.33 0.48 16.15
N TYR A 167 -2.72 -0.02 17.21
CA TYR A 167 -3.08 -1.29 17.84
C TYR A 167 -2.82 -1.22 19.34
N VAL A 168 -3.46 -2.12 20.09
CA VAL A 168 -3.26 -2.24 21.53
C VAL A 168 -2.53 -3.54 21.81
N VAL A 169 -1.59 -3.51 22.75
CA VAL A 169 -0.90 -4.68 23.25
C VAL A 169 -1.32 -4.89 24.69
N GLU A 170 -1.86 -6.06 24.96
CA GLU A 170 -2.12 -6.53 26.32
C GLU A 170 -1.27 -7.77 26.57
N GLY A 171 -0.67 -7.85 27.76
CA GLY A 171 0.14 -9.00 28.12
C GLY A 171 0.70 -8.95 29.53
N HIS A 172 1.63 -9.87 29.78
CA HIS A 172 2.35 -9.98 31.03
C HIS A 172 3.85 -10.03 30.75
N ARG A 173 4.61 -9.18 31.46
CA ARG A 173 6.07 -9.23 31.50
C ARG A 173 6.52 -10.02 32.71
N PHE A 174 7.42 -10.96 32.50
CA PHE A 174 8.14 -11.68 33.52
C PHE A 174 9.63 -11.35 33.37
N ILE A 175 10.29 -11.09 34.49
CA ILE A 175 11.71 -10.81 34.53
C ILE A 175 12.39 -12.01 35.18
N LEU A 176 13.25 -12.69 34.41
CA LEU A 176 14.14 -13.74 34.88
C LEU A 176 15.57 -13.23 34.75
N ASP A 177 16.16 -12.80 35.86
CA ASP A 177 17.45 -12.10 35.88
C ASP A 177 17.44 -10.87 34.94
N ASP A 178 18.11 -10.95 33.79
CA ASP A 178 18.17 -9.92 32.74
C ASP A 178 17.29 -10.24 31.52
N ILE A 179 16.64 -11.41 31.51
CA ILE A 179 15.74 -11.84 30.45
C ILE A 179 14.33 -11.34 30.71
N VAL A 180 13.82 -10.55 29.77
CA VAL A 180 12.42 -10.17 29.73
C VAL A 180 11.66 -11.19 28.88
N LEU A 181 10.76 -11.92 29.53
CA LEU A 181 9.73 -12.73 28.89
C LEU A 181 8.46 -11.90 28.78
N PHE A 182 8.03 -11.61 27.56
CA PHE A 182 6.81 -10.87 27.29
C PHE A 182 5.79 -11.76 26.57
N LEU A 183 4.80 -12.22 27.34
CA LEU A 183 3.67 -12.97 26.83
C LEU A 183 2.53 -11.98 26.55
N HIS A 184 2.23 -11.74 25.28
CA HIS A 184 1.28 -10.69 24.90
C HIS A 184 0.45 -11.12 23.70
N HIS A 185 -0.73 -10.54 23.56
CA HIS A 185 -1.47 -10.56 22.31
C HIS A 185 -1.55 -9.16 21.74
N GLN A 186 -1.53 -9.07 20.41
CA GLN A 186 -1.76 -7.81 19.72
C GLN A 186 -3.26 -7.74 19.46
N MET A 187 -3.96 -6.90 20.20
CA MET A 187 -5.34 -6.57 19.91
C MET A 187 -5.36 -5.63 18.70
N LEU A 188 -5.22 -6.23 17.51
CA LEU A 188 -5.93 -5.69 16.36
C LEU A 188 -7.41 -5.87 16.65
N LEU A 189 -8.24 -4.91 16.28
CA LEU A 189 -9.70 -4.95 16.41
C LEU A 189 -10.39 -6.16 15.69
N LEU A 190 -9.65 -7.19 15.27
CA LEU A 190 -10.04 -8.34 14.46
C LEU A 190 -9.29 -9.67 14.76
N ASP A 191 -8.40 -9.79 15.76
CA ASP A 191 -7.81 -11.11 16.11
C ASP A 191 -8.67 -11.84 17.16
N THR A 192 -9.38 -12.88 16.73
CA THR A 192 -10.22 -13.74 17.60
C THR A 192 -9.54 -15.07 17.96
N SER A 193 -8.26 -15.24 17.64
CA SER A 193 -7.58 -16.54 17.78
C SER A 193 -7.31 -16.94 19.23
N GLY A 194 -7.30 -16.00 20.18
CA GLY A 194 -6.91 -16.22 21.57
C GLY A 194 -5.46 -16.67 21.74
N ALA A 195 -4.63 -16.53 20.70
CA ALA A 195 -3.23 -16.94 20.71
C ALA A 195 -2.33 -15.85 21.31
N TYR A 196 -1.39 -16.25 22.16
CA TYR A 196 -0.39 -15.36 22.75
C TYR A 196 0.94 -15.47 22.02
N ILE A 197 1.59 -14.33 21.82
CA ILE A 197 2.98 -14.21 21.38
C ILE A 197 3.86 -14.23 22.62
N LEU A 198 4.76 -15.22 22.70
CA LEU A 198 5.82 -15.25 23.70
C LEU A 198 7.11 -14.72 23.08
N GLN A 199 7.62 -13.61 23.62
CA GLN A 199 8.91 -13.04 23.25
C GLN A 199 9.89 -13.16 24.43
N ALA A 200 11.08 -13.69 24.19
CA ALA A 200 12.20 -13.65 25.12
C ALA A 200 13.27 -12.69 24.58
N SER A 201 13.69 -11.71 25.37
CA SER A 201 14.70 -10.73 24.94
C SER A 201 15.56 -10.23 26.09
N ILE A 202 16.80 -9.88 25.78
CA ILE A 202 17.73 -9.17 26.65
C ILE A 202 18.06 -7.84 25.95
N THR A 203 18.02 -6.74 26.69
CA THR A 203 18.47 -5.43 26.19
C THR A 203 19.88 -5.20 26.67
N VAL A 204 20.82 -5.01 25.74
CA VAL A 204 22.24 -4.75 26.04
C VAL A 204 22.55 -3.28 25.86
N GLN A 205 23.37 -2.71 26.75
CA GLN A 205 23.72 -1.28 26.70
C GLN A 205 24.90 -0.99 25.74
N ASP A 206 25.84 -1.93 25.61
CA ASP A 206 27.00 -1.80 24.73
C ASP A 206 27.01 -2.93 23.68
N SER A 207 26.70 -2.57 22.43
CA SER A 207 26.74 -3.49 21.29
C SER A 207 28.14 -3.69 20.69
N GLY A 208 29.12 -2.89 21.12
CA GLY A 208 30.51 -2.98 20.69
C GLY A 208 31.31 -4.08 21.39
N ASN A 209 30.81 -4.64 22.49
CA ASN A 209 31.47 -5.69 23.27
C ASN A 209 31.04 -7.11 22.80
N PRO A 210 31.89 -7.84 22.04
CA PRO A 210 31.52 -9.14 21.48
C PRO A 210 31.35 -10.24 22.53
N ASP A 211 32.08 -10.19 23.65
CA ASP A 211 31.99 -11.18 24.71
C ASP A 211 30.67 -11.05 25.48
N MET A 212 30.23 -9.81 25.71
CA MET A 212 28.92 -9.51 26.29
C MET A 212 27.79 -10.02 25.37
N LEU A 213 27.86 -9.76 24.06
CA LEU A 213 26.87 -10.25 23.09
C LEU A 213 26.81 -11.78 23.06
N LYS A 214 27.97 -12.44 23.12
CA LYS A 214 28.08 -13.91 23.13
C LYS A 214 27.49 -14.50 24.42
N ALA A 215 27.83 -13.95 25.59
CA ALA A 215 27.32 -14.40 26.88
C ALA A 215 25.78 -14.26 26.97
N ASN A 216 25.23 -13.12 26.56
CA ASN A 216 23.78 -12.90 26.54
C ASN A 216 23.05 -13.80 25.53
N SER A 217 23.66 -14.05 24.36
CA SER A 217 23.11 -15.00 23.38
C SER A 217 23.05 -16.43 23.95
N GLN A 218 24.09 -16.86 24.67
CA GLN A 218 24.12 -18.17 25.34
C GLN A 218 23.04 -18.29 26.42
N ARG A 219 22.74 -17.21 27.16
CA ARG A 219 21.65 -17.19 28.15
C ARG A 219 20.27 -17.40 27.50
N LEU A 220 19.99 -16.70 26.40
CA LEU A 220 18.75 -16.90 25.64
C LEU A 220 18.62 -18.31 25.05
N LEU A 221 19.73 -18.89 24.57
CA LEU A 221 19.76 -20.27 24.08
C LEU A 221 19.57 -21.29 25.22
N GLY A 222 20.16 -21.04 26.39
CA GLY A 222 19.94 -21.84 27.59
C GLY A 222 18.47 -21.85 28.01
N LEU A 223 17.82 -20.68 28.00
CA LEU A 223 16.38 -20.56 28.26
C LEU A 223 15.54 -21.30 27.22
N LYS A 224 15.91 -21.20 25.94
CA LYS A 224 15.27 -21.96 24.85
C LYS A 224 15.33 -23.46 25.07
N GLU A 225 16.49 -24.02 25.45
CA GLU A 225 16.59 -25.46 25.72
C GLU A 225 15.82 -25.85 26.99
N HIS A 226 15.83 -25.01 28.03
CA HIS A 226 15.06 -25.25 29.26
C HIS A 226 13.54 -25.29 29.01
N LEU A 227 13.04 -24.42 28.12
CA LEU A 227 11.61 -24.33 27.78
C LEU A 227 11.17 -25.30 26.68
N LYS A 228 12.09 -26.02 26.03
CA LYS A 228 11.83 -26.83 24.83
C LYS A 228 10.73 -27.88 24.97
N SER A 229 10.51 -28.40 26.17
CA SER A 229 9.43 -29.36 26.47
C SER A 229 8.05 -28.72 26.59
N VAL A 230 7.97 -27.41 26.79
CA VAL A 230 6.74 -26.64 27.01
C VAL A 230 6.44 -25.70 25.83
N VAL A 231 7.45 -25.00 25.32
CA VAL A 231 7.34 -24.05 24.21
C VAL A 231 8.62 -23.98 23.39
N LYS A 232 8.48 -24.01 22.06
CA LYS A 232 9.61 -23.91 21.13
C LYS A 232 9.93 -22.45 20.83
N LEU A 233 11.06 -21.95 21.32
CA LEU A 233 11.56 -20.61 20.99
C LEU A 233 12.44 -20.63 19.73
N GLU A 234 12.13 -19.80 18.74
CA GLU A 234 12.89 -19.70 17.50
C GLU A 234 13.25 -18.25 17.17
N PRO A 235 14.44 -17.99 16.58
CA PRO A 235 14.78 -16.68 16.04
C PRO A 235 13.78 -16.29 14.96
N LYS A 236 13.17 -15.12 15.12
CA LYS A 236 12.17 -14.63 14.18
C LYS A 236 12.83 -14.16 12.88
N ASP A 237 12.16 -14.41 11.76
CA ASP A 237 12.63 -14.03 10.42
C ASP A 237 12.99 -12.53 10.35
N ARG A 238 14.17 -12.24 9.80
CA ARG A 238 14.74 -10.89 9.76
C ARG A 238 13.83 -9.89 9.05
N LEU A 239 13.25 -10.27 7.92
CA LEU A 239 12.41 -9.38 7.11
C LEU A 239 11.04 -9.18 7.77
N SER A 240 10.55 -10.15 8.53
CA SER A 240 9.32 -10.01 9.33
C SER A 240 9.41 -8.99 10.47
N LEU A 241 10.62 -8.51 10.80
CA LEU A 241 10.90 -7.51 11.82
C LEU A 241 11.40 -6.17 11.24
N ASP A 242 11.44 -6.04 9.90
CA ASP A 242 11.89 -4.84 9.21
C ASP A 242 10.82 -3.74 9.24
N THR A 243 11.10 -2.66 9.97
CA THR A 243 10.23 -1.49 10.16
C THR A 243 10.15 -0.57 8.93
N ARG A 244 10.89 -0.86 7.85
CA ARG A 244 10.75 -0.21 6.52
C ARG A 244 9.71 -0.86 5.63
N SER A 245 9.46 -2.13 5.86
CA SER A 245 8.55 -2.91 5.04
C SER A 245 7.12 -2.67 5.51
N SER A 246 6.16 -2.74 4.59
CA SER A 246 4.72 -2.71 4.85
C SER A 246 4.21 -3.92 5.67
N ALA A 247 5.07 -4.63 6.40
CA ALA A 247 4.67 -5.74 7.26
C ALA A 247 3.68 -5.32 8.38
N ILE A 248 3.63 -4.01 8.70
CA ILE A 248 2.61 -3.41 9.56
C ILE A 248 1.27 -3.22 8.79
N GLU A 249 1.30 -3.02 7.48
CA GLU A 249 0.10 -3.05 6.61
C GLU A 249 -0.39 -4.50 6.34
N SER A 250 0.50 -5.50 6.39
CA SER A 250 0.20 -6.90 6.02
C SER A 250 -0.46 -7.74 7.12
N HIS A 251 -0.90 -7.15 8.23
CA HIS A 251 -1.80 -7.83 9.17
C HIS A 251 -3.27 -7.81 8.70
N LYS A 252 -3.55 -7.19 7.55
CA LYS A 252 -4.75 -7.44 6.75
C LYS A 252 -4.52 -8.68 5.85
N MET A 253 -5.20 -9.78 6.18
CA MET A 253 -5.35 -11.03 5.42
C MET A 253 -4.14 -11.97 5.28
N LYS A 254 -4.09 -12.98 6.17
CA LYS A 254 -4.04 -14.39 5.75
C LYS A 254 -5.16 -15.17 6.44
N SER A 255 -6.38 -15.00 5.95
CA SER A 255 -7.37 -16.07 5.99
C SER A 255 -7.33 -16.76 4.63
N ALA A 256 -6.67 -17.91 4.58
CA ALA A 256 -6.89 -18.89 3.53
C ALA A 256 -7.32 -20.16 4.24
N TYR A 257 -8.58 -20.54 4.02
CA TYR A 257 -9.14 -21.79 4.50
C TYR A 257 -8.30 -22.95 3.97
N GLY A 258 -7.66 -23.67 4.89
CA GLY A 258 -7.18 -25.02 4.72
C GLY A 258 -7.59 -25.77 5.96
N LEU A 259 -8.77 -26.40 5.92
CA LEU A 259 -9.20 -27.36 6.93
C LEU A 259 -8.23 -28.54 6.90
N CYS A 260 -7.22 -28.52 7.77
CA CYS A 260 -6.59 -29.74 8.27
C CYS A 260 -6.76 -29.74 9.78
N ILE A 261 -7.83 -30.41 10.20
CA ILE A 261 -8.03 -30.90 11.55
C ILE A 261 -6.81 -31.77 11.89
N PHE A 262 -6.03 -31.41 12.91
CA PHE A 262 -5.33 -32.42 13.70
C PHE A 262 -5.53 -32.15 15.18
N ARG A 263 -6.29 -33.08 15.77
CA ARG A 263 -6.52 -33.27 17.20
C ARG A 263 -5.20 -33.44 17.95
N LEU A 264 -5.21 -32.96 19.18
CA LEU A 264 -4.37 -33.41 20.29
C LEU A 264 -4.31 -34.96 20.30
N PHE A 265 -3.09 -35.51 20.35
CA PHE A 265 -2.84 -36.84 20.93
C PHE A 265 -1.68 -36.74 21.90
N LEU A 266 -1.98 -36.97 23.18
CA LEU A 266 -1.02 -37.47 24.15
C LEU A 266 -0.87 -38.98 23.93
N ASN A 267 0.32 -39.49 23.56
CA ASN A 267 0.88 -40.68 24.21
C ASN A 267 2.34 -41.01 23.85
N ARG A 268 2.93 -41.77 24.77
CA ARG A 268 4.34 -42.16 24.97
C ARG A 268 4.88 -43.22 23.99
N LYS A 269 6.19 -43.17 23.68
CA LYS A 269 7.27 -44.15 23.98
C LYS A 269 8.43 -44.06 22.96
N SER A 270 9.56 -44.62 23.38
CA SER A 270 10.96 -44.40 23.02
C SER A 270 11.52 -45.43 21.98
N PRO A 271 12.84 -45.64 21.79
CA PRO A 271 13.52 -45.60 20.48
C PRO A 271 14.02 -46.97 19.97
N ASP A 272 14.53 -47.06 18.74
CA ASP A 272 15.82 -47.72 18.39
C ASP A 272 16.09 -47.86 16.87
N GLY A 273 17.35 -47.61 16.49
CA GLY A 273 18.20 -48.53 15.70
C GLY A 273 18.12 -48.58 14.16
N GLY A 274 19.25 -48.31 13.49
CA GLY A 274 19.63 -49.00 12.25
C GLY A 274 20.31 -48.21 11.12
N ASP A 275 21.65 -48.22 11.15
CA ASP A 275 22.75 -48.04 10.17
C ASP A 275 22.52 -47.84 8.64
N ILE A 276 23.45 -47.13 7.97
CA ILE A 276 24.52 -47.67 7.06
C ILE A 276 25.31 -46.52 6.34
N SER A 277 26.57 -46.30 6.77
CA SER A 277 27.90 -46.20 6.06
C SER A 277 28.17 -45.56 4.65
N PRO A 278 29.45 -45.20 4.30
CA PRO A 278 29.90 -43.98 3.56
C PRO A 278 30.66 -44.23 2.21
N PRO A 279 31.69 -43.44 1.78
CA PRO A 279 31.77 -42.13 1.10
C PRO A 279 32.30 -42.23 -0.38
N PRO A 280 32.66 -41.13 -1.11
CA PRO A 280 34.09 -40.73 -1.18
C PRO A 280 34.41 -39.24 -1.47
N LEU A 281 35.71 -38.92 -1.30
CA LEU A 281 36.42 -37.64 -1.53
C LEU A 281 37.28 -37.65 -2.82
N LYS A 282 37.68 -36.44 -3.26
CA LYS A 282 38.76 -36.00 -4.21
C LYS A 282 38.18 -35.30 -5.46
N ARG A 283 38.70 -34.17 -5.98
CA ARG A 283 40.10 -33.70 -6.09
C ARG A 283 40.11 -32.19 -6.44
N LYS A 284 41.10 -31.45 -5.93
CA LYS A 284 41.51 -30.11 -6.42
C LYS A 284 42.28 -30.26 -7.73
N ALA A 285 42.06 -29.36 -8.70
CA ALA A 285 42.93 -29.12 -9.83
C ALA A 285 43.45 -27.68 -9.78
N ILE A 286 44.77 -27.55 -9.90
CA ILE A 286 45.53 -26.31 -10.05
C ILE A 286 45.58 -26.00 -11.55
N GLY A 287 45.28 -24.75 -11.93
CA GLY A 287 45.31 -24.27 -13.30
C GLY A 287 46.01 -22.91 -13.37
N THR A 288 47.05 -22.88 -14.20
CA THR A 288 48.10 -21.88 -14.41
C THR A 288 47.59 -20.54 -14.94
N ALA A 289 48.21 -19.44 -14.47
CA ALA A 289 48.00 -18.10 -14.99
C ALA A 289 48.70 -17.92 -16.34
N THR A 290 47.95 -17.50 -17.36
CA THR A 290 48.48 -17.00 -18.63
C THR A 290 48.14 -15.52 -18.73
N ILE A 291 49.18 -14.71 -18.88
CA ILE A 291 49.10 -13.27 -19.13
C ILE A 291 48.55 -13.09 -20.55
N ILE A 292 47.43 -12.38 -20.70
CA ILE A 292 46.89 -11.95 -21.99
C ILE A 292 46.87 -10.42 -22.00
N ASP A 293 47.50 -9.91 -23.04
CA ASP A 293 47.74 -8.53 -23.43
C ASP A 293 46.43 -7.74 -23.63
N ASN A 294 46.32 -6.59 -22.96
CA ASN A 294 45.17 -5.67 -23.07
C ASN A 294 45.44 -4.63 -24.17
N SER A 295 45.11 -4.98 -25.41
CA SER A 295 44.90 -3.97 -26.45
C SER A 295 43.44 -3.50 -26.42
N LEU A 296 43.26 -2.23 -26.03
CA LEU A 296 41.98 -1.53 -25.96
C LEU A 296 41.35 -1.41 -27.36
N SER A 297 40.50 -2.37 -27.73
CA SER A 297 39.58 -2.23 -28.85
C SER A 297 38.45 -1.28 -28.43
N GLN A 298 38.43 -0.07 -29.00
CA GLN A 298 37.35 0.89 -28.80
C GLN A 298 36.03 0.28 -29.31
N LYS A 299 35.12 -0.05 -28.39
CA LYS A 299 33.76 -0.51 -28.73
C LYS A 299 33.06 0.59 -29.54
N LYS A 300 32.58 0.27 -30.74
CA LYS A 300 31.63 1.11 -31.49
C LYS A 300 30.45 1.48 -30.56
N PRO A 301 29.95 2.72 -30.61
CA PRO A 301 28.83 3.14 -29.76
C PRO A 301 27.62 2.22 -29.99
N GLU A 302 26.93 1.87 -28.90
CA GLU A 302 25.70 1.08 -28.93
C GLU A 302 24.63 1.78 -29.78
N GLN A 303 24.16 1.15 -30.86
CA GLN A 303 23.16 1.72 -31.78
C GLN A 303 21.76 1.89 -31.14
N VAL A 304 21.47 1.14 -30.07
CA VAL A 304 20.21 1.23 -29.32
C VAL A 304 20.51 1.80 -27.94
N THR A 305 19.82 2.85 -27.55
CA THR A 305 19.88 3.39 -26.19
C THR A 305 18.70 2.90 -25.36
N TRP A 306 18.96 2.60 -24.08
CA TRP A 306 17.95 2.09 -23.15
C TRP A 306 17.85 2.98 -21.91
N ARG A 307 16.63 3.35 -21.52
CA ARG A 307 16.36 3.98 -20.20
C ARG A 307 15.13 3.38 -19.55
N THR A 308 15.03 3.54 -18.22
CA THR A 308 13.84 3.15 -17.46
C THR A 308 13.30 4.37 -16.72
N VAL A 309 12.02 4.66 -16.90
CA VAL A 309 11.30 5.74 -16.23
C VAL A 309 10.42 5.15 -15.13
N ASN A 310 10.40 5.81 -13.97
CA ASN A 310 9.59 5.47 -12.79
C ASN A 310 9.67 4.00 -12.33
N ASN A 311 10.76 3.30 -12.70
CA ASN A 311 10.94 1.87 -12.45
C ASN A 311 9.76 1.01 -12.96
N SER A 312 9.09 1.47 -14.02
CA SER A 312 7.89 0.83 -14.56
C SER A 312 7.69 1.01 -16.07
N CYS A 313 8.46 1.86 -16.74
CA CYS A 313 8.44 2.02 -18.19
C CYS A 313 9.85 1.85 -18.77
N ILE A 314 10.05 0.89 -19.66
CA ILE A 314 11.31 0.67 -20.38
C ILE A 314 11.22 1.40 -21.72
N ILE A 315 12.25 2.15 -22.06
CA ILE A 315 12.33 2.92 -23.30
C ILE A 315 13.57 2.49 -24.05
N GLY A 316 13.38 2.06 -25.31
CA GLY A 316 14.44 1.75 -26.25
C GLY A 316 14.35 2.69 -27.44
N LYS A 317 15.46 3.32 -27.85
CA LYS A 317 15.51 4.17 -29.04
C LYS A 317 16.65 3.73 -29.96
N TYR A 318 16.35 3.58 -31.24
CA TYR A 318 17.30 3.23 -32.29
C TYR A 318 17.39 4.36 -33.30
N HIS A 319 18.62 4.76 -33.64
CA HIS A 319 18.93 5.94 -34.45
C HIS A 319 18.29 7.20 -33.89
N GLN A 320 19.08 8.01 -33.17
CA GLN A 320 18.63 9.31 -32.70
C GLN A 320 18.50 10.22 -33.93
N GLU A 321 17.31 10.26 -34.52
CA GLU A 321 16.99 11.24 -35.55
C GLU A 321 17.23 12.65 -34.98
N GLN A 322 17.70 13.56 -35.81
CA GLN A 322 17.72 14.99 -35.52
C GLN A 322 16.28 15.51 -35.48
N ALA A 323 15.48 15.10 -34.49
CA ALA A 323 14.11 15.56 -34.25
C ALA A 323 14.01 17.11 -34.20
N LEU A 324 15.14 17.76 -33.93
CA LEU A 324 15.35 19.20 -34.03
C LEU A 324 14.98 19.80 -35.40
N GLU A 325 15.16 19.10 -36.53
CA GLU A 325 14.85 19.66 -37.87
C GLU A 325 13.33 19.78 -38.10
N ALA A 326 12.54 18.81 -37.63
CA ALA A 326 11.08 18.84 -37.74
C ALA A 326 10.45 19.90 -36.82
N VAL A 327 10.91 20.00 -35.57
CA VAL A 327 10.47 21.01 -34.59
C VAL A 327 10.79 22.43 -35.08
N LYS A 328 11.95 22.64 -35.72
CA LYS A 328 12.33 23.93 -36.31
C LYS A 328 11.46 24.34 -37.51
N SER A 329 10.83 23.39 -38.21
CA SER A 329 10.06 23.68 -39.42
C SER A 329 8.64 24.22 -39.16
N GLY A 330 8.15 24.15 -37.91
CA GLY A 330 6.80 24.58 -37.52
C GLY A 330 5.66 23.72 -38.10
N LYS A 331 5.98 22.60 -38.78
CA LYS A 331 4.98 21.67 -39.31
C LYS A 331 4.48 20.72 -38.23
N LYS A 332 3.17 20.47 -38.22
CA LYS A 332 2.57 19.46 -37.34
C LYS A 332 3.14 18.07 -37.65
N ARG A 333 3.62 17.36 -36.63
CA ARG A 333 4.13 16.00 -36.74
C ARG A 333 2.98 14.99 -36.71
N ARG A 334 3.07 13.97 -37.56
CA ARG A 334 2.18 12.80 -37.58
C ARG A 334 2.86 11.65 -36.85
N ILE A 335 2.09 10.86 -36.12
CA ILE A 335 2.59 9.72 -35.35
C ILE A 335 1.90 8.45 -35.85
N ALA A 336 2.69 7.43 -36.16
CA ALA A 336 2.22 6.08 -36.39
C ALA A 336 2.67 5.23 -35.19
N ALA A 337 1.74 4.96 -34.28
CA ALA A 337 2.00 4.25 -33.05
C ALA A 337 1.43 2.82 -33.12
N PHE A 338 2.15 1.85 -32.58
CA PHE A 338 1.81 0.44 -32.71
C PHE A 338 1.88 -0.27 -31.36
N ASP A 339 1.00 -1.25 -31.11
CA ASP A 339 1.33 -2.32 -30.18
C ASP A 339 2.46 -3.20 -30.75
N LEU A 340 3.08 -4.03 -29.91
CA LEU A 340 4.14 -4.94 -30.32
C LEU A 340 3.64 -6.35 -30.60
N ASP A 341 3.06 -7.01 -29.58
CA ASP A 341 2.85 -8.45 -29.57
C ASP A 341 1.48 -8.78 -30.17
N SER A 342 1.45 -9.62 -31.21
CA SER A 342 0.29 -9.88 -32.07
C SER A 342 -0.12 -8.72 -32.97
N THR A 343 0.69 -7.65 -33.03
CA THR A 343 0.50 -6.50 -33.93
C THR A 343 1.65 -6.38 -34.93
N LEU A 344 2.86 -6.07 -34.46
CA LEU A 344 4.05 -6.05 -35.33
C LEU A 344 4.70 -7.42 -35.41
N VAL A 345 4.70 -8.17 -34.31
CA VAL A 345 5.37 -9.47 -34.20
C VAL A 345 4.48 -10.52 -33.57
N ALA A 346 4.66 -11.78 -33.97
CA ALA A 346 4.06 -12.94 -33.34
C ALA A 346 5.16 -13.86 -32.79
N THR A 347 4.83 -14.71 -31.82
CA THR A 347 5.77 -15.75 -31.36
C THR A 347 5.95 -16.81 -32.43
N LYS A 348 7.18 -17.29 -32.63
CA LYS A 348 7.44 -18.42 -33.56
C LYS A 348 6.91 -19.72 -32.98
N SER A 349 6.95 -19.86 -31.66
CA SER A 349 6.48 -21.04 -30.93
C SER A 349 4.95 -21.17 -30.85
N GLY A 350 4.20 -20.13 -31.21
CA GLY A 350 2.74 -20.07 -31.03
C GLY A 350 2.30 -19.92 -29.56
N ARG A 351 3.24 -19.76 -28.62
CA ARG A 351 2.92 -19.48 -27.22
C ARG A 351 2.57 -18.02 -27.01
N ARG A 352 1.77 -17.73 -25.98
CA ARG A 352 1.41 -16.34 -25.61
C ARG A 352 2.62 -15.46 -25.27
N PHE A 353 3.68 -16.04 -24.68
CA PHE A 353 4.89 -15.31 -24.30
C PHE A 353 6.12 -15.92 -24.99
N PRO A 354 7.10 -15.09 -25.42
CA PRO A 354 8.31 -15.59 -26.05
C PRO A 354 9.14 -16.42 -25.07
N THR A 355 9.65 -17.55 -25.55
CA THR A 355 10.46 -18.48 -24.75
C THR A 355 11.95 -18.09 -24.68
N ASN A 356 12.43 -17.36 -25.69
CA ASN A 356 13.78 -16.82 -25.81
C ASN A 356 13.79 -15.61 -26.76
N GLU A 357 14.95 -14.96 -26.88
CA GLU A 357 15.17 -13.76 -27.69
C GLU A 357 14.94 -13.95 -29.20
N ARG A 358 14.94 -15.20 -29.69
CA ARG A 358 14.70 -15.53 -31.10
C ARG A 358 13.27 -15.98 -31.38
N ASP A 359 12.44 -16.13 -30.34
CA ASP A 359 11.05 -16.60 -30.41
C ASP A 359 10.09 -15.49 -30.85
N TRP A 360 10.38 -14.89 -32.00
CA TRP A 360 9.53 -13.90 -32.64
C TRP A 360 9.69 -13.98 -34.16
N LYS A 361 8.62 -13.68 -34.88
CA LYS A 361 8.56 -13.46 -36.32
C LYS A 361 7.72 -12.22 -36.58
N TRP A 362 7.86 -11.61 -37.76
CA TRP A 362 6.90 -10.61 -38.20
C TRP A 362 5.49 -11.19 -38.18
N TRP A 363 4.52 -10.39 -37.72
CA TRP A 363 3.12 -10.80 -37.68
C TRP A 363 2.61 -11.08 -39.11
N SER A 364 2.92 -10.17 -40.04
CA SER A 364 2.74 -10.33 -41.49
C SER A 364 4.03 -9.98 -42.23
N PRO A 365 4.33 -10.59 -43.40
CA PRO A 365 5.43 -10.18 -44.26
C PRO A 365 5.38 -8.71 -44.68
N SER A 366 4.21 -8.08 -44.71
CA SER A 366 4.04 -6.66 -45.10
C SER A 366 4.48 -5.66 -44.03
N VAL A 367 4.66 -6.09 -42.78
CA VAL A 367 4.94 -5.19 -41.65
C VAL A 367 6.20 -4.33 -41.86
N PRO A 368 7.38 -4.89 -42.21
CA PRO A 368 8.61 -4.10 -42.32
C PRO A 368 8.51 -3.02 -43.41
N ASP A 369 7.96 -3.36 -44.56
CA ASP A 369 7.86 -2.45 -45.70
C ASP A 369 6.89 -1.31 -45.40
N LYS A 370 5.76 -1.60 -44.75
CA LYS A 370 4.77 -0.58 -44.34
C LYS A 370 5.35 0.39 -43.28
N LEU A 371 6.12 -0.11 -42.32
CA LEU A 371 6.78 0.74 -41.32
C LEU A 371 7.83 1.67 -41.95
N LYS A 372 8.62 1.15 -42.90
CA LYS A 372 9.60 1.96 -43.65
C LYS A 372 8.90 3.01 -44.51
N GLN A 373 7.83 2.64 -45.20
CA GLN A 373 7.01 3.58 -45.97
C GLN A 373 6.49 4.73 -45.10
N LEU A 374 5.94 4.43 -43.91
CA LEU A 374 5.48 5.48 -42.98
C LEU A 374 6.61 6.42 -42.55
N ASN A 375 7.79 5.87 -42.27
CA ASN A 375 8.97 6.67 -41.95
C ASN A 375 9.37 7.59 -43.11
N ASP A 376 9.37 7.08 -44.34
CA ASP A 376 9.67 7.85 -45.55
C ASP A 376 8.62 8.94 -45.84
N GLU A 377 7.36 8.68 -45.47
CA GLU A 377 6.27 9.67 -45.47
C GLU A 377 6.38 10.69 -44.31
N GLY A 378 7.37 10.56 -43.43
CA GLY A 378 7.67 11.50 -42.35
C GLY A 378 6.83 11.30 -41.08
N TYR A 379 6.21 10.13 -40.91
CA TYR A 379 5.62 9.75 -39.62
C TYR A 379 6.71 9.46 -38.60
N LEU A 380 6.48 9.89 -37.35
CA LEU A 380 7.20 9.33 -36.22
C LEU A 380 6.63 7.94 -35.93
N VAL A 381 7.43 6.89 -36.15
CA VAL A 381 7.03 5.50 -35.91
C VAL A 381 7.44 5.08 -34.50
N VAL A 382 6.45 4.69 -33.68
CA VAL A 382 6.68 4.34 -32.27
C VAL A 382 5.93 3.07 -31.87
N VAL A 383 6.45 2.36 -30.87
CA VAL A 383 5.78 1.22 -30.25
C VAL A 383 5.42 1.55 -28.81
N LEU A 384 4.17 1.27 -28.42
CA LEU A 384 3.66 1.44 -27.07
C LEU A 384 3.08 0.10 -26.60
N SER A 385 3.76 -0.60 -25.70
CA SER A 385 3.45 -2.00 -25.38
C SER A 385 3.27 -2.28 -23.89
N ASN A 386 2.29 -3.12 -23.53
CA ASN A 386 2.02 -3.56 -22.16
C ASN A 386 2.81 -4.84 -21.82
N GLN A 387 3.91 -4.72 -21.06
CA GLN A 387 4.88 -5.79 -20.79
C GLN A 387 4.96 -6.22 -19.29
N LYS A 388 3.81 -6.54 -18.69
CA LYS A 388 3.68 -6.89 -17.25
C LYS A 388 4.56 -8.08 -16.79
N ALA A 389 4.94 -8.97 -17.70
CA ALA A 389 5.77 -10.13 -17.38
C ALA A 389 7.26 -9.79 -17.19
N ILE A 390 7.69 -8.59 -17.59
CA ILE A 390 9.08 -8.14 -17.44
C ILE A 390 9.32 -7.69 -15.99
N SER A 391 10.37 -8.24 -15.37
CA SER A 391 10.75 -7.91 -14.00
C SER A 391 11.90 -6.91 -13.98
N LEU A 392 11.69 -5.75 -13.37
CA LEU A 392 12.72 -4.71 -13.18
C LEU A 392 13.51 -4.83 -11.86
N LYS A 393 13.45 -5.99 -11.18
CA LYS A 393 14.14 -6.21 -9.90
C LYS A 393 15.63 -5.89 -10.00
N LYS A 394 16.10 -5.01 -9.11
CA LYS A 394 17.50 -4.57 -9.00
C LYS A 394 18.37 -5.57 -8.20
N ASP A 395 17.77 -6.33 -7.28
CA ASP A 395 18.47 -7.31 -6.45
C ASP A 395 18.44 -8.71 -7.09
N LEU A 396 19.28 -8.91 -8.10
CA LEU A 396 19.39 -10.20 -8.78
C LEU A 396 20.47 -11.06 -8.13
N LYS A 397 20.11 -12.30 -7.77
CA LYS A 397 21.08 -13.29 -7.27
C LYS A 397 22.12 -13.59 -8.36
N GLY A 398 23.39 -13.61 -7.97
CA GLY A 398 24.51 -14.01 -8.84
C GLY A 398 25.12 -12.90 -9.69
N GLY A 399 25.06 -11.63 -9.25
CA GLY A 399 25.80 -10.52 -9.89
C GLY A 399 25.25 -10.05 -11.24
N ARG A 400 24.02 -10.46 -11.60
CA ARG A 400 23.37 -10.00 -12.84
C ARG A 400 22.91 -8.55 -12.68
N VAL A 401 23.15 -7.74 -13.70
CA VAL A 401 22.74 -6.33 -13.76
C VAL A 401 21.26 -6.20 -14.12
N GLU A 402 20.70 -7.14 -14.88
CA GLU A 402 19.30 -7.14 -15.31
C GLU A 402 18.66 -8.54 -15.32
N SER A 403 17.33 -8.57 -15.24
CA SER A 403 16.57 -9.83 -15.19
C SER A 403 16.58 -10.53 -16.54
N LYS A 404 16.41 -11.86 -16.53
CA LYS A 404 16.35 -12.65 -17.76
C LYS A 404 15.21 -12.21 -18.69
N SER A 405 14.06 -11.82 -18.15
CA SER A 405 12.95 -11.33 -18.97
C SER A 405 13.23 -9.96 -19.57
N LEU A 406 13.92 -9.07 -18.84
CA LEU A 406 14.36 -7.78 -19.37
C LEU A 406 15.39 -7.96 -20.48
N SER A 407 16.38 -8.84 -20.30
CA SER A 407 17.42 -9.09 -21.30
C SER A 407 16.84 -9.68 -22.59
N ILE A 408 15.92 -10.65 -22.48
CA ILE A 408 15.22 -11.25 -23.64
C ILE A 408 14.45 -10.18 -24.39
N PHE A 409 13.72 -9.32 -23.68
CA PHE A 409 12.95 -8.26 -24.30
C PHE A 409 13.83 -7.25 -25.04
N LYS A 410 14.90 -6.75 -24.39
CA LYS A 410 15.84 -5.81 -25.01
C LYS A 410 16.49 -6.40 -26.27
N GLN A 411 16.89 -7.67 -26.23
CA GLN A 411 17.49 -8.34 -27.40
C GLN A 411 16.49 -8.54 -28.53
N LYS A 412 15.24 -8.94 -28.23
CA LYS A 412 14.15 -9.03 -29.21
C LYS A 412 13.93 -7.70 -29.91
N VAL A 413 13.76 -6.63 -29.13
CA VAL A 413 13.49 -5.29 -29.65
C VAL A 413 14.68 -4.73 -30.43
N ALA A 414 15.91 -4.94 -29.95
CA ALA A 414 17.11 -4.54 -30.68
C ALA A 414 17.22 -5.24 -32.04
N ALA A 415 16.87 -6.53 -32.12
CA ALA A 415 16.85 -7.26 -33.39
C ALA A 415 15.78 -6.73 -34.36
N ILE A 416 14.61 -6.35 -33.86
CA ILE A 416 13.55 -5.69 -34.65
C ILE A 416 14.06 -4.36 -35.20
N MET A 417 14.62 -3.50 -34.34
CA MET A 417 15.20 -2.20 -34.70
C MET A 417 16.29 -2.33 -35.78
N GLN A 418 17.22 -3.28 -35.61
CA GLN A 418 18.28 -3.55 -36.59
C GLN A 418 17.76 -4.06 -37.93
N THR A 419 16.63 -4.79 -37.95
CA THR A 419 16.04 -5.28 -39.20
C THR A 419 15.33 -4.16 -39.97
N LEU A 420 14.75 -3.20 -39.23
CA LEU A 420 14.09 -2.03 -39.83
C LEU A 420 15.09 -0.98 -40.31
N ASP A 421 16.20 -0.80 -39.61
CA ASP A 421 17.27 0.17 -39.93
C ASP A 421 16.76 1.61 -40.18
N MET A 422 15.84 2.07 -39.32
CA MET A 422 15.19 3.38 -39.39
C MET A 422 14.92 3.93 -37.97
N PRO A 423 14.71 5.24 -37.80
CA PRO A 423 14.40 5.85 -36.50
C PRO A 423 13.20 5.21 -35.81
N PHE A 424 13.44 4.46 -34.73
CA PHE A 424 12.42 3.63 -34.10
C PHE A 424 12.50 3.72 -32.58
N SER A 425 11.38 3.97 -31.92
CA SER A 425 11.31 4.03 -30.46
C SER A 425 10.25 3.10 -29.89
N VAL A 426 10.55 2.49 -28.75
CA VAL A 426 9.69 1.54 -28.04
C VAL A 426 9.54 1.99 -26.61
N TYR A 427 8.30 2.08 -26.14
CA TYR A 427 7.90 2.34 -24.76
C TYR A 427 7.16 1.11 -24.25
N ALA A 428 7.60 0.55 -23.13
CA ALA A 428 7.09 -0.71 -22.62
C ALA A 428 6.76 -0.63 -21.13
N ALA A 429 5.46 -0.67 -20.81
CA ALA A 429 4.94 -0.58 -19.46
C ALA A 429 5.00 -1.92 -18.73
N THR A 430 5.74 -2.01 -17.62
CA THR A 430 5.94 -3.24 -16.84
C THR A 430 5.06 -3.32 -15.59
N ALA A 431 4.34 -2.26 -15.24
CA ALA A 431 3.48 -2.19 -14.05
C ALA A 431 2.01 -1.91 -14.41
N SER A 432 1.14 -1.81 -13.41
CA SER A 432 -0.29 -1.44 -13.56
C SER A 432 -0.53 0.00 -13.10
N ASP A 433 0.31 0.91 -13.59
CA ASP A 433 0.35 2.34 -13.27
C ASP A 433 -0.03 3.20 -14.50
N GLU A 434 0.34 4.47 -14.52
CA GLU A 434 -0.04 5.42 -15.58
C GLU A 434 0.50 5.07 -16.96
N PHE A 435 1.58 4.28 -17.06
CA PHE A 435 2.17 3.89 -18.35
C PHE A 435 1.39 2.76 -19.01
N ARG A 436 0.63 1.98 -18.26
CA ARG A 436 -0.09 0.83 -18.80
C ARG A 436 -1.29 1.31 -19.63
N LYS A 437 -1.33 0.95 -20.93
CA LYS A 437 -2.52 1.13 -21.77
C LYS A 437 -3.74 0.52 -21.04
N PRO A 438 -4.91 1.18 -21.04
CA PRO A 438 -5.31 2.26 -21.94
C PRO A 438 -4.89 3.67 -21.48
N ARG A 439 -4.16 3.79 -20.38
CA ARG A 439 -3.68 5.07 -19.86
C ARG A 439 -2.58 5.66 -20.75
N MET A 440 -2.47 6.98 -20.73
CA MET A 440 -1.66 7.74 -21.68
C MET A 440 -0.21 8.01 -21.20
N GLY A 441 0.29 7.33 -20.16
CA GLY A 441 1.63 7.61 -19.63
C GLY A 441 2.74 7.38 -20.66
N MET A 442 2.69 6.28 -21.43
CA MET A 442 3.68 6.05 -22.51
C MET A 442 3.57 7.08 -23.63
N TRP A 443 2.35 7.54 -23.95
CA TRP A 443 2.13 8.59 -24.95
C TRP A 443 2.76 9.91 -24.51
N ARG A 444 2.47 10.35 -23.28
CA ARG A 444 3.02 11.59 -22.71
C ARG A 444 4.55 11.57 -22.69
N GLU A 445 5.15 10.47 -22.22
CA GLU A 445 6.60 10.33 -22.21
C GLU A 445 7.20 10.34 -23.62
N MET A 446 6.51 9.74 -24.60
CA MET A 446 6.93 9.79 -26.01
C MET A 446 6.87 11.21 -26.58
N LEU A 447 5.84 11.99 -26.27
CA LEU A 447 5.76 13.39 -26.69
C LEU A 447 6.90 14.21 -26.09
N ASP A 448 7.16 14.06 -24.80
CA ASP A 448 8.27 14.77 -24.12
C ASP A 448 9.63 14.39 -24.71
N ASP A 449 9.82 13.11 -25.03
CA ASP A 449 11.04 12.57 -25.64
C ASP A 449 11.37 13.12 -27.03
N HIS A 450 10.38 13.71 -27.72
CA HIS A 450 10.48 14.24 -29.07
C HIS A 450 10.14 15.74 -29.13
N ASP A 451 10.05 16.41 -27.97
CA ASP A 451 9.68 17.83 -27.83
C ASP A 451 8.32 18.19 -28.48
N LEU A 452 7.36 17.25 -28.43
CA LEU A 452 6.02 17.37 -29.02
C LEU A 452 4.91 17.65 -27.99
N SER A 453 5.25 17.95 -26.74
CA SER A 453 4.28 18.22 -25.67
C SER A 453 3.62 19.61 -25.76
N VAL A 454 4.12 20.49 -26.62
CA VAL A 454 3.51 21.80 -26.88
C VAL A 454 2.28 21.66 -27.78
N ALA A 455 1.17 22.28 -27.34
CA ALA A 455 -0.09 22.27 -28.09
C ALA A 455 0.09 22.81 -29.52
N GLY A 456 -0.49 22.11 -30.49
CA GLY A 456 -0.47 22.50 -31.90
C GLY A 456 0.67 21.88 -32.72
N LEU A 457 1.62 21.17 -32.10
CA LEU A 457 2.69 20.45 -32.82
C LEU A 457 2.28 19.08 -33.38
N LEU A 458 1.13 18.55 -32.98
CA LEU A 458 0.65 17.23 -33.39
C LEU A 458 -0.51 17.32 -34.38
N HIS A 459 -0.51 16.44 -35.37
CA HIS A 459 -1.65 16.21 -36.26
C HIS A 459 -2.38 14.92 -35.85
N LEU A 460 -3.16 14.95 -34.77
CA LEU A 460 -3.81 13.75 -34.20
C LEU A 460 -4.73 13.04 -35.21
N GLU A 461 -5.50 13.78 -36.00
CA GLU A 461 -6.42 13.22 -37.02
C GLU A 461 -5.71 12.48 -38.16
N GLN A 462 -4.43 12.80 -38.41
CA GLN A 462 -3.59 12.11 -39.40
C GLN A 462 -2.55 11.22 -38.71
N SER A 463 -2.65 11.06 -37.39
CA SER A 463 -1.88 10.06 -36.66
C SER A 463 -2.71 8.78 -36.60
N ILE A 464 -2.09 7.68 -36.19
CA ILE A 464 -2.80 6.40 -36.09
C ILE A 464 -2.21 5.58 -34.95
N PHE A 465 -3.08 4.83 -34.27
CA PHE A 465 -2.69 3.75 -33.38
C PHE A 465 -3.16 2.41 -33.94
N VAL A 466 -2.25 1.45 -34.06
CA VAL A 466 -2.58 0.10 -34.55
C VAL A 466 -2.33 -0.93 -33.44
N GLY A 467 -3.31 -1.80 -33.17
CA GLY A 467 -3.18 -2.81 -32.11
C GLY A 467 -4.20 -3.95 -32.21
N ASP A 468 -3.85 -5.12 -31.67
CA ASP A 468 -4.68 -6.33 -31.74
C ASP A 468 -5.79 -6.35 -30.70
N ALA A 469 -5.59 -5.68 -29.56
CA ALA A 469 -6.55 -5.66 -28.45
C ALA A 469 -7.70 -4.68 -28.72
N ALA A 470 -8.53 -5.04 -29.68
CA ALA A 470 -9.53 -4.19 -30.31
C ALA A 470 -10.97 -4.45 -29.81
N GLY A 471 -11.18 -5.38 -28.88
CA GLY A 471 -12.49 -5.72 -28.32
C GLY A 471 -13.41 -6.47 -29.28
N ARG A 472 -12.86 -7.15 -30.29
CA ARG A 472 -13.61 -8.05 -31.19
C ARG A 472 -13.91 -9.37 -30.48
N GLU A 473 -14.79 -10.17 -31.06
CA GLU A 473 -15.03 -11.53 -30.57
C GLU A 473 -13.72 -12.33 -30.57
N GLY A 474 -13.37 -12.90 -29.40
CA GLY A 474 -12.12 -13.65 -29.21
C GLY A 474 -10.90 -12.81 -28.81
N ASP A 475 -10.96 -11.47 -28.92
CA ASP A 475 -9.90 -10.61 -28.41
C ASP A 475 -9.83 -10.69 -26.88
N HIS A 476 -8.61 -10.70 -26.34
CA HIS A 476 -8.40 -10.84 -24.90
C HIS A 476 -8.71 -9.56 -24.11
N SER A 477 -8.75 -8.40 -24.77
CA SER A 477 -9.08 -7.08 -24.20
C SER A 477 -9.42 -6.05 -25.29
N CYS A 478 -9.87 -4.86 -24.89
CA CYS A 478 -10.13 -3.69 -25.75
C CYS A 478 -9.08 -2.58 -25.55
N VAL A 479 -7.93 -2.94 -24.96
CA VAL A 479 -7.00 -1.97 -24.37
C VAL A 479 -6.32 -1.05 -25.38
N ASP A 480 -6.13 -1.52 -26.61
CA ASP A 480 -5.48 -0.76 -27.68
C ASP A 480 -6.43 0.25 -28.30
N ARG A 481 -7.67 -0.17 -28.55
CA ARG A 481 -8.74 0.72 -29.03
C ARG A 481 -9.06 1.80 -27.99
N ASP A 482 -9.12 1.41 -26.73
CA ASP A 482 -9.42 2.33 -25.62
C ASP A 482 -8.26 3.31 -25.37
N PHE A 483 -7.02 2.86 -25.56
CA PHE A 483 -5.85 3.75 -25.57
C PHE A 483 -5.96 4.81 -26.68
N ALA A 484 -6.25 4.38 -27.90
CA ALA A 484 -6.40 5.30 -29.04
C ALA A 484 -7.53 6.32 -28.81
N ALA A 485 -8.65 5.86 -28.23
CA ALA A 485 -9.78 6.72 -27.86
C ALA A 485 -9.43 7.74 -26.76
N ASN A 486 -8.57 7.37 -25.80
CA ASN A 486 -8.08 8.29 -24.77
C ASN A 486 -7.16 9.37 -25.35
N VAL A 487 -6.26 8.98 -26.25
CA VAL A 487 -5.34 9.91 -26.91
C VAL A 487 -6.07 10.81 -27.92
N GLY A 488 -7.15 10.29 -28.54
CA GLY A 488 -7.87 10.97 -29.61
C GLY A 488 -7.25 10.77 -30.99
N VAL A 489 -6.66 9.58 -31.24
CA VAL A 489 -6.12 9.20 -32.55
C VAL A 489 -7.00 8.14 -33.23
N PRO A 490 -7.09 8.13 -34.58
CA PRO A 490 -7.62 7.01 -35.34
C PRO A 490 -7.03 5.66 -34.91
N PHE A 491 -7.86 4.63 -34.93
CA PHE A 491 -7.50 3.27 -34.54
C PHE A 491 -7.81 2.27 -35.65
N GLU A 492 -6.86 1.39 -35.91
CA GLU A 492 -7.05 0.24 -36.81
C GLU A 492 -6.47 -1.04 -36.18
N THR A 493 -7.00 -2.20 -36.56
CA THR A 493 -6.40 -3.49 -36.20
C THR A 493 -5.23 -3.84 -37.14
N PRO A 494 -4.38 -4.81 -36.79
CA PRO A 494 -3.27 -5.21 -37.66
C PRO A 494 -3.76 -5.71 -39.03
N GLU A 495 -4.91 -6.40 -39.07
CA GLU A 495 -5.54 -6.87 -40.31
C GLU A 495 -6.05 -5.72 -41.17
N GLU A 496 -6.70 -4.73 -40.57
CA GLU A 496 -7.18 -3.52 -41.25
C GLU A 496 -5.98 -2.74 -41.84
N PHE A 497 -4.93 -2.51 -41.04
CA PHE A 497 -3.82 -1.63 -41.41
C PHE A 497 -2.79 -2.26 -42.35
N PHE A 498 -2.44 -3.54 -42.15
CA PHE A 498 -1.36 -4.20 -42.90
C PHE A 498 -1.84 -5.09 -44.05
N LEU A 499 -3.12 -5.50 -44.04
CA LEU A 499 -3.70 -6.41 -45.02
C LEU A 499 -4.92 -5.80 -45.75
N ASP A 500 -5.30 -4.57 -45.43
CA ASP A 500 -6.47 -3.87 -45.98
C ASP A 500 -7.78 -4.68 -45.82
N GLU A 501 -7.89 -5.47 -44.74
CA GLU A 501 -9.11 -6.22 -44.42
C GLU A 501 -10.24 -5.28 -43.97
N ALA A 502 -11.49 -5.70 -44.22
CA ALA A 502 -12.65 -4.95 -43.75
C ALA A 502 -12.77 -4.98 -42.22
N PRO A 503 -13.22 -3.87 -41.58
CA PRO A 503 -13.37 -3.83 -40.13
C PRO A 503 -14.34 -4.88 -39.58
N LYS A 504 -13.94 -5.52 -38.48
CA LYS A 504 -14.77 -6.52 -37.77
C LYS A 504 -15.63 -5.86 -36.69
N PRO A 505 -16.83 -6.40 -36.39
CA PRO A 505 -17.69 -5.86 -35.36
C PRO A 505 -17.04 -5.93 -33.97
N ILE A 506 -17.29 -4.91 -33.17
CA ILE A 506 -16.73 -4.74 -31.82
C ILE A 506 -17.82 -5.05 -30.79
N LEU A 507 -17.48 -5.79 -29.75
CA LEU A 507 -18.34 -6.01 -28.59
C LEU A 507 -17.94 -5.05 -27.48
N ARG A 508 -18.38 -3.78 -27.58
CA ARG A 508 -18.05 -2.78 -26.57
C ARG A 508 -19.03 -2.84 -25.40
N THR A 509 -18.56 -3.28 -24.23
CA THR A 509 -19.40 -3.49 -23.05
C THR A 509 -19.60 -2.23 -22.20
N PHE A 510 -18.70 -1.24 -22.31
CA PHE A 510 -18.72 -0.03 -21.49
C PHE A 510 -18.09 1.15 -22.25
N ASP A 511 -18.75 2.31 -22.24
CA ASP A 511 -18.19 3.58 -22.69
C ASP A 511 -18.38 4.63 -21.58
N PRO A 512 -17.30 5.13 -20.95
CA PRO A 512 -17.41 6.13 -19.90
C PRO A 512 -18.09 7.39 -20.41
N LYS A 513 -17.85 7.84 -21.65
CA LYS A 513 -18.43 9.10 -22.15
C LYS A 513 -19.97 9.07 -22.19
N ALA A 514 -20.57 7.89 -22.35
CA ALA A 514 -22.02 7.72 -22.35
C ALA A 514 -22.69 8.07 -21.00
N TYR A 515 -21.93 8.10 -19.91
CA TYR A 515 -22.44 8.37 -18.55
C TYR A 515 -22.14 9.80 -18.06
N ILE A 516 -21.65 10.66 -18.95
CA ILE A 516 -21.27 12.05 -18.64
C ILE A 516 -22.20 13.08 -19.30
N VAL A 517 -23.41 12.65 -19.66
CA VAL A 517 -24.41 13.50 -20.30
C VAL A 517 -24.63 14.75 -19.44
N ASP A 518 -24.53 15.93 -20.04
CA ASP A 518 -24.87 17.18 -19.38
C ASP A 518 -26.35 17.15 -19.06
N SER A 519 -26.68 17.05 -17.77
CA SER A 519 -28.06 17.18 -17.30
C SER A 519 -28.53 18.61 -17.55
N SER A 520 -29.12 18.84 -18.72
CA SER A 520 -29.93 20.00 -19.01
C SER A 520 -31.14 20.03 -18.07
N ALA A 521 -31.22 21.10 -17.27
CA ALA A 521 -32.39 21.84 -16.74
C ALA A 521 -33.64 21.13 -16.14
N ASP A 522 -33.88 19.84 -16.37
CA ASP A 522 -35.09 19.11 -15.96
C ASP A 522 -34.73 17.83 -15.18
N GLU A 523 -33.85 17.92 -14.19
CA GLU A 523 -33.62 16.76 -13.31
C GLU A 523 -34.70 16.68 -12.21
N PRO A 524 -35.36 15.51 -12.03
CA PRO A 524 -36.03 15.24 -10.79
C PRO A 524 -34.95 15.24 -9.71
N THR A 525 -34.94 16.29 -8.89
CA THR A 525 -34.16 16.31 -7.66
C THR A 525 -34.58 15.05 -6.90
N ILE A 526 -33.68 14.08 -6.70
CA ILE A 526 -33.97 12.93 -5.85
C ILE A 526 -34.28 13.52 -4.48
N THR A 527 -35.57 13.70 -4.20
CA THR A 527 -36.04 14.32 -2.97
C THR A 527 -36.19 13.18 -2.00
N PHE A 528 -35.07 12.80 -1.38
CA PHE A 528 -35.13 11.86 -0.27
C PHE A 528 -35.81 12.60 0.87
N SER A 529 -37.02 12.20 1.22
CA SER A 529 -37.78 12.79 2.32
C SER A 529 -37.95 11.74 3.40
N LYS A 530 -37.65 12.10 4.64
CA LYS A 530 -37.91 11.24 5.80
C LYS A 530 -39.41 10.91 5.86
N LYS A 531 -39.75 9.63 5.81
CA LYS A 531 -41.14 9.13 5.77
C LYS A 531 -41.67 8.77 7.14
N SER A 532 -40.78 8.46 8.08
CA SER A 532 -41.14 8.11 9.46
C SER A 532 -40.18 8.75 10.47
N ASP A 533 -40.63 8.94 11.71
CA ASP A 533 -39.78 9.49 12.80
C ASP A 533 -38.50 8.66 13.01
N VAL A 534 -38.62 7.35 12.85
CA VAL A 534 -37.52 6.38 12.86
C VAL A 534 -37.62 5.50 11.62
N GLU A 535 -36.55 5.47 10.82
CA GLU A 535 -36.46 4.63 9.63
C GLU A 535 -35.01 4.18 9.39
N LEU A 536 -34.85 3.01 8.75
CA LEU A 536 -33.56 2.42 8.40
C LEU A 536 -33.41 2.41 6.87
N VAL A 537 -32.40 3.12 6.38
CA VAL A 537 -32.08 3.14 4.94
C VAL A 537 -30.91 2.20 4.68
N ILE A 538 -31.12 1.22 3.79
CA ILE A 538 -30.10 0.22 3.43
C ILE A 538 -29.58 0.52 2.02
N PHE A 539 -28.30 0.86 1.91
CA PHE A 539 -27.64 1.05 0.63
C PHE A 539 -27.23 -0.29 0.00
N CYS A 540 -27.80 -0.61 -1.16
CA CYS A 540 -27.42 -1.77 -1.97
C CYS A 540 -26.69 -1.33 -3.25
N GLY A 541 -25.48 -1.84 -3.49
CA GLY A 541 -24.73 -1.54 -4.72
C GLY A 541 -23.24 -1.85 -4.65
N SER A 542 -22.60 -1.97 -5.81
CA SER A 542 -21.19 -2.38 -5.94
C SER A 542 -20.25 -1.47 -5.14
N PRO A 543 -19.14 -1.97 -4.56
CA PRO A 543 -18.13 -1.10 -3.97
C PRO A 543 -17.66 -0.03 -4.98
N GLY A 544 -17.36 1.18 -4.53
CA GLY A 544 -16.93 2.28 -5.42
C GLY A 544 -18.02 2.94 -6.29
N SER A 545 -19.28 2.50 -6.23
CA SER A 545 -20.40 3.09 -7.00
C SER A 545 -20.92 4.46 -6.50
N GLY A 546 -20.30 5.05 -5.46
CA GLY A 546 -20.70 6.37 -4.94
C GLY A 546 -21.71 6.36 -3.79
N LYS A 547 -22.09 5.20 -3.24
CA LYS A 547 -23.04 5.07 -2.10
C LYS A 547 -22.72 5.99 -0.92
N SER A 548 -21.45 6.03 -0.49
CA SER A 548 -21.03 6.90 0.61
C SER A 548 -21.16 8.39 0.25
N THR A 549 -20.85 8.76 -0.99
CA THR A 549 -21.01 10.13 -1.48
C THR A 549 -22.48 10.53 -1.51
N PHE A 550 -23.36 9.61 -1.91
CA PHE A 550 -24.81 9.81 -1.87
C PHE A 550 -25.31 10.08 -0.45
N TYR A 551 -24.84 9.30 0.54
CA TYR A 551 -25.20 9.51 1.95
C TYR A 551 -24.86 10.92 2.43
N TRP A 552 -23.61 11.36 2.24
CA TRP A 552 -23.15 12.68 2.71
C TRP A 552 -23.94 13.82 2.07
N ARG A 553 -24.37 13.65 0.82
CA ARG A 553 -25.07 14.69 0.07
C ARG A 553 -26.56 14.78 0.41
N TYR A 554 -27.24 13.64 0.58
CA TYR A 554 -28.70 13.61 0.65
C TYR A 554 -29.25 13.17 2.00
N LEU A 555 -28.54 12.33 2.76
CA LEU A 555 -29.04 11.78 4.01
C LEU A 555 -28.46 12.48 5.24
N GLU A 556 -27.17 12.81 5.26
CA GLU A 556 -26.58 13.55 6.38
C GLU A 556 -27.28 14.91 6.64
N PRO A 557 -27.60 15.74 5.63
CA PRO A 557 -28.29 17.01 5.86
C PRO A 557 -29.71 16.85 6.43
N LEU A 558 -30.31 15.67 6.28
CA LEU A 558 -31.63 15.32 6.83
C LEU A 558 -31.54 14.74 8.25
N GLY A 559 -30.33 14.67 8.83
CA GLY A 559 -30.09 14.18 10.18
C GLY A 559 -30.07 12.66 10.31
N TYR A 560 -29.80 11.92 9.23
CA TYR A 560 -29.60 10.47 9.32
C TYR A 560 -28.25 10.17 9.99
N GLU A 561 -28.24 9.13 10.80
CA GLU A 561 -27.03 8.59 11.41
C GLU A 561 -26.42 7.50 10.51
N ARG A 562 -25.09 7.55 10.31
CA ARG A 562 -24.39 6.57 9.48
C ARG A 562 -23.92 5.37 10.29
N VAL A 563 -24.42 4.18 9.94
CA VAL A 563 -23.84 2.91 10.41
C VAL A 563 -23.00 2.31 9.29
N ASN A 564 -21.69 2.14 9.53
CA ASN A 564 -20.74 1.66 8.54
C ASN A 564 -20.07 0.36 8.99
N GLN A 565 -20.37 -0.74 8.29
CA GLN A 565 -19.81 -2.08 8.53
C GLN A 565 -18.27 -2.10 8.45
N ASP A 566 -17.65 -1.32 7.57
CA ASP A 566 -16.19 -1.32 7.40
C ASP A 566 -15.48 -0.69 8.62
N ILE A 567 -16.15 0.24 9.31
CA ILE A 567 -15.67 0.89 10.53
C ILE A 567 -15.95 0.00 11.75
N LEU A 568 -17.16 -0.54 11.83
CA LEU A 568 -17.64 -1.32 12.97
C LEU A 568 -17.17 -2.78 12.95
N LYS A 569 -16.68 -3.27 11.81
CA LYS A 569 -15.95 -4.54 11.59
C LYS A 569 -16.74 -5.84 11.83
N SER A 570 -17.88 -5.81 12.54
CA SER A 570 -18.74 -6.99 12.73
C SER A 570 -20.23 -6.66 12.65
N LEU A 571 -21.02 -7.64 12.21
CA LEU A 571 -22.48 -7.52 12.12
C LEU A 571 -23.12 -7.28 13.50
N GLN A 572 -22.61 -7.92 14.55
CA GLN A 572 -23.10 -7.72 15.92
C GLN A 572 -22.89 -6.28 16.41
N LYS A 573 -21.75 -5.65 16.07
CA LYS A 573 -21.51 -4.24 16.40
C LYS A 573 -22.42 -3.29 15.63
N ASN A 574 -22.77 -3.64 14.39
CA ASN A 574 -23.77 -2.91 13.62
C ASN A 574 -25.15 -3.00 14.25
N ILE A 575 -25.59 -4.22 14.62
CA ILE A 575 -26.88 -4.43 15.27
C ILE A 575 -26.94 -3.66 16.59
N TYR A 576 -25.91 -3.77 17.44
CA TYR A 576 -25.86 -3.02 18.70
C TYR A 576 -25.88 -1.50 18.50
N LYS A 577 -25.14 -0.98 17.50
CA LYS A 577 -25.18 0.45 17.19
C LYS A 577 -26.56 0.89 16.67
N LEU A 578 -27.21 0.07 15.85
CA LEU A 578 -28.58 0.30 15.39
C LEU A 578 -29.57 0.30 16.55
N GLU A 579 -29.51 -0.69 17.44
CA GLU A 579 -30.37 -0.81 18.63
C GLU A 579 -30.19 0.38 19.58
N SER A 580 -28.95 0.81 19.81
CA SER A 580 -28.68 1.99 20.65
C SER A 580 -29.19 3.29 20.03
N LEU A 581 -29.08 3.47 18.71
CA LEU A 581 -29.64 4.63 18.00
C LEU A 581 -31.18 4.60 17.99
N TRP A 582 -31.77 3.41 17.86
CA TRP A 582 -33.20 3.19 17.94
C TRP A 582 -33.77 3.59 19.31
N GLN A 583 -33.00 3.35 20.38
CA GLN A 583 -33.41 3.65 21.75
C GLN A 583 -33.17 5.11 22.19
N SER A 584 -32.38 5.90 21.46
CA SER A 584 -31.83 7.20 21.93
C SER A 584 -32.30 8.46 21.20
N SER A 585 -33.25 8.40 20.26
CA SER A 585 -33.72 9.63 19.60
C SER A 585 -34.60 10.49 20.53
N PRO A 586 -34.43 11.83 20.62
CA PRO A 586 -33.82 12.73 19.63
C PRO A 586 -32.75 13.71 20.18
N SER A 587 -31.65 13.94 19.44
CA SER A 587 -30.97 15.25 19.40
C SER A 587 -29.85 15.30 18.35
N ASN A 588 -29.97 16.26 17.43
CA ASN A 588 -29.07 16.58 16.32
C ASN A 588 -27.74 17.20 16.78
N LEU A 589 -26.65 17.00 16.02
CA LEU A 589 -25.55 17.96 15.85
C LEU A 589 -24.67 17.60 14.63
N LEU A 590 -24.44 18.59 13.75
CA LEU A 590 -23.66 18.55 12.51
C LEU A 590 -22.17 18.88 12.73
N PRO A 591 -21.26 18.43 11.84
CA PRO A 591 -20.09 19.23 11.49
C PRO A 591 -19.93 19.46 9.98
N ASP A 592 -19.25 20.57 9.68
CA ASP A 592 -18.88 21.10 8.35
C ASP A 592 -18.28 20.07 7.39
N VAL A 593 -18.75 20.10 6.13
CA VAL A 593 -18.24 19.28 5.02
C VAL A 593 -17.21 20.07 4.24
N GLN A 594 -15.96 19.60 4.22
CA GLN A 594 -14.94 20.07 3.29
C GLN A 594 -14.98 19.26 2.00
N GLU A 595 -15.14 19.95 0.86
CA GLU A 595 -15.19 19.40 -0.49
C GLU A 595 -13.91 18.63 -0.85
N SER A 596 -13.95 17.31 -0.67
CA SER A 596 -13.02 16.41 -1.36
C SER A 596 -13.80 15.20 -1.89
N ILE A 597 -13.44 14.74 -3.09
CA ILE A 597 -14.09 13.61 -3.79
C ILE A 597 -13.79 12.27 -3.08
N ASN A 598 -12.81 12.26 -2.17
CA ASN A 598 -12.46 11.13 -1.32
C ASN A 598 -12.13 11.62 0.10
N PRO A 599 -13.14 12.08 0.88
CA PRO A 599 -12.93 12.68 2.20
C PRO A 599 -12.33 11.70 3.21
N GLU A 600 -12.44 10.40 2.92
CA GLU A 600 -11.92 9.32 3.76
C GLU A 600 -10.56 8.79 3.28
N SER A 601 -9.90 9.41 2.29
CA SER A 601 -8.59 8.98 1.74
C SER A 601 -8.53 7.46 1.42
N ARG A 602 -9.63 6.92 0.89
CA ARG A 602 -9.79 5.48 0.62
C ARG A 602 -8.81 5.01 -0.45
N SER A 603 -8.24 3.83 -0.24
CA SER A 603 -7.42 3.13 -1.23
C SER A 603 -8.29 2.42 -2.27
N SER A 604 -7.79 2.22 -3.48
CA SER A 604 -8.46 1.39 -4.49
C SER A 604 -8.73 -0.02 -3.98
N LEU A 605 -9.91 -0.54 -4.28
CA LEU A 605 -10.30 -1.91 -3.93
C LEU A 605 -9.71 -2.91 -4.94
N PRO A 606 -9.32 -4.11 -4.49
CA PRO A 606 -8.86 -5.15 -5.39
C PRO A 606 -10.01 -5.68 -6.25
N GLY A 607 -9.71 -6.14 -7.48
CA GLY A 607 -10.70 -6.67 -8.42
C GLY A 607 -11.58 -7.79 -7.84
N ILE A 608 -11.05 -8.58 -6.89
CA ILE A 608 -11.79 -9.65 -6.21
C ILE A 608 -13.01 -9.12 -5.44
N ALA A 609 -12.95 -7.90 -4.89
CA ALA A 609 -14.07 -7.31 -4.16
C ALA A 609 -15.28 -7.07 -5.07
N PHE A 610 -15.04 -6.68 -6.32
CA PHE A 610 -16.09 -6.47 -7.33
C PHE A 610 -16.64 -7.80 -7.83
N GLY A 611 -15.77 -8.79 -8.09
CA GLY A 611 -16.19 -10.13 -8.50
C GLY A 611 -17.02 -10.84 -7.43
N ASP A 612 -16.62 -10.72 -6.16
CA ASP A 612 -17.39 -11.27 -5.03
C ASP A 612 -18.75 -10.58 -4.87
N PHE A 613 -18.82 -9.25 -5.04
CA PHE A 613 -20.09 -8.53 -5.05
C PHE A 613 -21.00 -9.04 -6.17
N GLN A 614 -20.52 -9.09 -7.41
CA GLN A 614 -21.32 -9.51 -8.56
C GLN A 614 -21.87 -10.92 -8.42
N ARG A 615 -21.10 -11.84 -7.82
CA ARG A 615 -21.55 -13.22 -7.54
C ARG A 615 -22.63 -13.33 -6.48
N ARG A 616 -22.67 -12.41 -5.52
CA ARG A 616 -23.59 -12.44 -4.37
C ARG A 616 -24.76 -11.48 -4.52
N PHE A 617 -24.69 -10.56 -5.47
CA PHE A 617 -25.70 -9.53 -5.67
C PHE A 617 -27.04 -10.15 -6.05
N GLN A 618 -28.05 -9.78 -5.29
CA GLN A 618 -29.45 -10.02 -5.59
C GLN A 618 -30.14 -8.66 -5.56
N VAL A 619 -31.01 -8.41 -6.54
CA VAL A 619 -31.77 -7.17 -6.62
C VAL A 619 -32.77 -7.16 -5.45
N PRO A 620 -32.77 -6.13 -4.58
CA PRO A 620 -33.72 -6.05 -3.47
C PRO A 620 -35.17 -6.05 -3.97
N VAL A 621 -36.06 -6.74 -3.26
CA VAL A 621 -37.49 -6.78 -3.55
C VAL A 621 -38.33 -6.49 -2.31
N LEU A 622 -39.53 -5.91 -2.49
CA LEU A 622 -40.41 -5.51 -1.38
C LEU A 622 -40.77 -6.68 -0.45
N SER A 623 -40.81 -7.93 -0.95
CA SER A 623 -41.09 -9.13 -0.17
C SER A 623 -40.04 -9.45 0.90
N GLU A 624 -38.87 -8.82 0.87
CA GLU A 624 -37.85 -8.91 1.94
C GLU A 624 -38.24 -8.09 3.19
N GLY A 625 -39.32 -7.31 3.13
CA GLY A 625 -39.82 -6.48 4.24
C GLY A 625 -39.51 -5.00 4.12
N PHE A 626 -39.05 -4.53 2.96
CA PHE A 626 -38.83 -3.11 2.70
C PHE A 626 -40.15 -2.35 2.52
N GLN A 627 -40.28 -1.18 3.12
CA GLN A 627 -41.43 -0.29 2.91
C GLN A 627 -41.39 0.39 1.53
N ASP A 628 -40.20 0.74 1.05
CA ASP A 628 -39.97 1.20 -0.31
C ASP A 628 -38.60 0.75 -0.83
N ILE A 629 -38.44 0.84 -2.16
CA ILE A 629 -37.16 0.65 -2.83
C ILE A 629 -36.96 1.82 -3.79
N THR A 630 -35.90 2.60 -3.57
CA THR A 630 -35.53 3.73 -4.43
C THR A 630 -34.34 3.35 -5.31
N HIS A 631 -34.54 3.35 -6.63
CA HIS A 631 -33.45 3.14 -7.59
C HIS A 631 -32.68 4.44 -7.82
N VAL A 632 -31.37 4.39 -7.61
CA VAL A 632 -30.46 5.51 -7.84
C VAL A 632 -29.58 5.18 -9.03
N GLU A 633 -29.86 5.84 -10.16
CA GLU A 633 -29.06 5.73 -11.37
C GLU A 633 -27.67 6.36 -11.17
N PHE A 634 -26.65 5.78 -11.82
CA PHE A 634 -25.31 6.36 -11.79
C PHE A 634 -25.31 7.69 -12.55
N LYS A 635 -24.83 8.74 -11.90
CA LYS A 635 -24.62 10.05 -12.50
C LYS A 635 -23.25 10.56 -12.15
N PHE A 636 -22.51 11.00 -13.17
CA PHE A 636 -21.23 11.64 -12.94
C PHE A 636 -21.44 13.01 -12.26
N GLN A 637 -20.65 13.28 -11.23
CA GLN A 637 -20.62 14.57 -10.55
C GLN A 637 -19.16 14.97 -10.31
N GLY A 638 -18.78 16.15 -10.79
CA GLY A 638 -17.41 16.61 -10.70
C GLY A 638 -17.18 17.91 -11.47
N THR A 639 -15.98 18.45 -11.34
CA THR A 639 -15.56 19.61 -12.14
C THR A 639 -15.35 19.19 -13.60
N PRO A 640 -15.29 20.14 -14.55
CA PRO A 640 -14.93 19.82 -15.93
C PRO A 640 -13.62 19.05 -16.06
N ALA A 641 -12.63 19.33 -15.21
CA ALA A 641 -11.37 18.61 -15.19
C ALA A 641 -11.53 17.15 -14.72
N THR A 642 -12.33 16.88 -13.69
CA THR A 642 -12.57 15.49 -13.27
C THR A 642 -13.50 14.76 -14.22
N LYS A 643 -14.38 15.49 -14.93
CA LYS A 643 -15.23 15.00 -16.01
C LYS A 643 -14.38 14.44 -17.15
N GLU A 644 -13.36 15.19 -17.55
CA GLU A 644 -12.40 14.77 -18.58
C GLU A 644 -11.62 13.51 -18.18
N VAL A 645 -11.12 13.47 -16.94
CA VAL A 645 -10.41 12.31 -16.40
C VAL A 645 -11.33 11.08 -16.33
N TRP A 646 -12.56 11.22 -15.83
CA TRP A 646 -13.50 10.09 -15.72
C TRP A 646 -13.97 9.58 -17.08
N GLY A 647 -14.06 10.46 -18.08
CA GLY A 647 -14.39 10.10 -19.47
C GLY A 647 -13.30 9.36 -20.24
N GLN A 648 -12.17 9.08 -19.60
CA GLN A 648 -11.14 8.21 -20.14
C GLN A 648 -11.39 6.74 -19.78
N TYR A 649 -10.83 5.84 -20.57
CA TYR A 649 -10.73 4.42 -20.26
C TYR A 649 -9.56 4.16 -19.30
N TRP A 650 -9.76 3.33 -18.27
CA TRP A 650 -8.80 3.16 -17.16
C TRP A 650 -8.34 1.73 -16.88
N VAL A 651 -9.07 0.72 -17.38
CA VAL A 651 -8.97 -0.70 -16.98
C VAL A 651 -8.45 -1.56 -18.10
#